data_AF-A0A2N9X4Z4-F1
#
_entry.id   AF-A0A2N9X4Z4-F1
#
_cell.length_a   1.000
_cell.length_b   1.000
_cell.length_c   1.000
_cell.angle_alpha   90.00
_cell.angle_beta   90.00
_cell.angle_gamma   90.00
#
_symmetry.space_group_name_H-M   'P 1'
#
loop_
_entity.id
_entity.type
_entity.pdbx_description
1 polymer ?
#
loop_
_entity_poly.entity_id
_entity_poly.type
_entity_poly.pdbx_seq_one_letter_code
_entity_poly.pdbx_strand_id
1 'polypeptide(L)'
;MAFLACIVVVISLIVLLSNINNSSPPVSRPRKPHSDKRSAARKSSAANKYAIQTEESNQPVQQSSQTDASAVIEELLTQIKGHKHTVTPDKDDELATFVISSGKDKPRTTTAGAKKGRWLGAAESVSIHNRKLSKGFIFYGQSLKGLDGYSSEDCLIDPNLPAFLPSNLDNCKEIYSDASLCYWPSYSGLSQQCRGVYLDWLASERTHPNMPIGYIFLYFFGLERRILACKNAIQSIDNQEYLDIFHEIVRLRQIYNGNHSFNNYSGNLLALMIYLRPAVTNHLKNELFQFSNELFFKLILAVTVKNEKPIKASLALDWVRYSDDYYFRTAARRCKEEFQQLFYAKFKENFADGMLVHPNKTSLKIEYRAANRSSGLHQWNNTNLPDPSILKKPLKDLIAIAEHCTELLGEFSRYLAKENSSRDDFAALMLLPDELLNASGFPVLNQFKQWVDTVLNKHNGVTSVQDFWKNIHIDLNKAINKKENELMQRVANRFKLMLVPDSRIQQIKIKPDGLIVLYRAHNGTCFQPSNEFRNTELLLRLGVLVANIDGVVHVKEKELLARFIDSNESLQDAEKQYLHAFLLWCLNNTFGMQGLKDKIKKLDSNQKKIISNLLISIAIADGVIENKEIRQLEKLYTALGLDKSTVASDIHKLSVSTAPPVATQATTISKQTKPAVESENTILDTAVLRLHESQTSDVQSLLGSIFSSDNEDDEPQPPPPMPQNQHMLDNAHQQLFDKLITQEHWSRNEYIGLCKELDLLPDGAIETINDWAYERVEAPLIGEDDDIYIDFEIVAELQG
;
A
#
# COMPACT_ATOMS: atom_id res chain seq x y z
N MET A 1 -17.21 36.32 -2.51
CA MET A 1 -18.26 35.30 -2.31
C MET A 1 -18.05 34.47 -1.05
N ALA A 2 -16.86 33.91 -0.78
CA ALA A 2 -16.61 33.15 0.47
C ALA A 2 -16.72 33.99 1.76
N PHE A 3 -16.33 35.27 1.73
CA PHE A 3 -16.36 36.15 2.91
C PHE A 3 -17.78 36.54 3.34
N LEU A 4 -18.73 36.65 2.39
CA LEU A 4 -20.14 36.92 2.71
C LEU A 4 -20.84 35.68 3.29
N ALA A 5 -20.45 34.47 2.89
CA ALA A 5 -21.00 33.24 3.44
C ALA A 5 -20.63 33.05 4.93
N CYS A 6 -19.41 33.44 5.33
CA CYS A 6 -18.99 33.38 6.72
C CYS A 6 -19.76 34.36 7.63
N ILE A 7 -20.10 35.55 7.13
CA ILE A 7 -20.85 36.56 7.91
C ILE A 7 -22.29 36.11 8.17
N VAL A 8 -22.94 35.47 7.19
CA VAL A 8 -24.32 34.95 7.35
C VAL A 8 -24.40 33.81 8.36
N VAL A 9 -23.38 32.95 8.43
CA VAL A 9 -23.31 31.84 9.40
C VAL A 9 -23.07 32.35 10.82
N VAL A 10 -22.22 33.37 10.99
CA VAL A 10 -21.95 33.98 12.31
C VAL A 10 -23.19 34.71 12.85
N ILE A 11 -23.92 35.45 11.99
CA ILE A 11 -25.17 36.11 12.39
C ILE A 11 -26.25 35.09 12.76
N SER A 12 -26.33 33.96 12.03
CA SER A 12 -27.29 32.89 12.33
C SER A 12 -27.00 32.19 13.67
N LEU A 13 -25.73 32.06 14.06
CA LEU A 13 -25.35 31.49 15.36
C LEU A 13 -25.69 32.42 16.55
N ILE A 14 -25.58 33.73 16.36
CA ILE A 14 -25.88 34.72 17.41
C ILE A 14 -27.38 34.77 17.72
N VAL A 15 -28.23 34.57 16.70
CA VAL A 15 -29.69 34.48 16.88
C VAL A 15 -30.10 33.20 17.61
N LEU A 16 -29.40 32.08 17.36
CA LEU A 16 -29.69 30.82 18.05
C LEU A 16 -29.28 30.83 19.54
N LEU A 17 -28.17 31.49 19.87
CA LEU A 17 -27.68 31.56 21.25
C LEU A 17 -28.49 32.52 22.14
N SER A 18 -29.22 33.47 21.54
CA SER A 18 -30.06 34.40 22.28
C SER A 18 -31.39 33.81 22.76
N ASN A 19 -31.77 32.62 22.29
CA ASN A 19 -33.09 32.01 22.55
C ASN A 19 -33.11 30.91 23.64
N ILE A 20 -31.98 30.60 24.30
CA ILE A 20 -31.88 29.46 25.22
C ILE A 20 -32.03 29.87 26.71
N ASN A 21 -31.99 31.15 27.05
CA ASN A 21 -32.19 31.61 28.42
C ASN A 21 -33.64 32.03 28.69
N ASN A 22 -34.55 31.06 28.85
CA ASN A 22 -35.79 31.26 29.61
C ASN A 22 -36.52 29.93 29.87
N SER A 23 -36.37 29.34 31.06
CA SER A 23 -37.48 28.75 31.85
C SER A 23 -37.00 28.10 33.16
N SER A 24 -37.73 28.39 34.25
CA SER A 24 -37.59 27.89 35.64
C SER A 24 -38.60 26.74 35.94
N PRO A 25 -38.53 26.06 37.11
CA PRO A 25 -38.97 24.65 37.31
C PRO A 25 -40.28 24.46 38.13
N PRO A 26 -40.75 23.20 38.31
CA PRO A 26 -41.26 22.73 39.63
C PRO A 26 -40.89 21.24 39.95
N VAL A 27 -40.56 20.78 41.19
CA VAL A 27 -41.29 20.58 42.48
C VAL A 27 -41.97 19.18 42.68
N SER A 28 -41.33 18.36 43.55
CA SER A 28 -41.80 17.44 44.63
C SER A 28 -42.70 16.16 44.47
N ARG A 29 -42.14 15.02 44.97
CA ARG A 29 -42.65 13.98 45.95
C ARG A 29 -43.88 13.05 45.61
N PRO A 30 -44.16 11.93 46.35
CA PRO A 30 -43.33 10.79 46.86
C PRO A 30 -44.04 9.38 46.93
N ARG A 31 -43.37 8.35 47.53
CA ARG A 31 -43.86 7.14 48.29
C ARG A 31 -44.36 5.87 47.50
N LYS A 32 -43.66 4.70 47.59
CA LYS A 32 -43.68 3.56 48.59
C LYS A 32 -44.63 2.39 48.13
N PRO A 33 -44.58 1.14 48.69
CA PRO A 33 -43.51 0.13 48.83
C PRO A 33 -44.04 -1.34 48.62
N HIS A 34 -43.31 -2.36 49.16
CA HIS A 34 -43.68 -3.79 49.39
C HIS A 34 -43.49 -4.77 48.21
N SER A 35 -43.07 -6.04 48.38
CA SER A 35 -42.85 -6.92 49.55
C SER A 35 -42.20 -8.24 49.11
N ASP A 36 -41.52 -8.91 50.06
CA ASP A 36 -41.51 -10.38 50.30
C ASP A 36 -40.98 -11.33 49.20
N LYS A 37 -40.33 -12.48 49.44
CA LYS A 37 -40.04 -13.30 50.64
C LYS A 37 -39.10 -14.45 50.18
N ARG A 38 -38.24 -14.93 51.10
CA ARG A 38 -37.91 -16.34 51.47
C ARG A 38 -37.57 -17.37 50.35
N SER A 39 -36.64 -18.31 50.48
CA SER A 39 -36.17 -19.04 51.68
C SER A 39 -35.06 -20.06 51.37
N ALA A 40 -34.36 -20.44 52.46
CA ALA A 40 -33.82 -21.76 52.86
C ALA A 40 -32.60 -22.35 52.09
N ALA A 41 -31.43 -22.59 52.71
CA ALA A 41 -31.01 -23.45 53.85
C ALA A 41 -30.42 -24.80 53.35
N ARG A 42 -29.16 -25.16 53.65
CA ARG A 42 -28.67 -25.95 54.83
C ARG A 42 -27.12 -26.07 54.75
N LYS A 43 -26.35 -25.77 55.81
CA LYS A 43 -25.67 -26.69 56.81
C LYS A 43 -24.69 -27.69 56.17
N SER A 44 -23.43 -27.90 56.61
CA SER A 44 -22.98 -28.21 57.99
C SER A 44 -21.43 -28.33 58.16
N SER A 45 -20.95 -28.20 59.42
CA SER A 45 -19.81 -28.88 60.11
C SER A 45 -18.36 -28.43 59.77
N ALA A 46 -17.56 -27.77 60.64
CA ALA A 46 -16.92 -28.15 61.94
C ALA A 46 -15.98 -29.38 61.84
N ALA A 47 -14.76 -29.50 62.40
CA ALA A 47 -13.77 -28.66 63.10
C ALA A 47 -12.53 -29.56 63.39
N ASN A 48 -11.27 -29.09 63.28
CA ASN A 48 -10.21 -29.16 64.33
C ASN A 48 -8.77 -28.86 63.85
N LYS A 49 -8.18 -27.82 64.47
CA LYS A 49 -6.84 -27.66 65.08
C LYS A 49 -5.62 -28.43 64.54
N TYR A 50 -4.56 -27.69 64.19
CA TYR A 50 -3.29 -27.62 64.95
C TYR A 50 -2.62 -26.26 64.69
N ALA A 51 -2.04 -25.67 65.74
CA ALA A 51 -1.41 -24.36 65.75
C ALA A 51 0.11 -24.50 65.88
N ILE A 52 0.88 -23.70 65.14
CA ILE A 52 2.20 -23.18 65.55
C ILE A 52 2.29 -21.74 65.04
N GLN A 53 2.43 -20.79 65.96
CA GLN A 53 2.73 -19.38 65.73
C GLN A 53 4.24 -19.21 65.56
N THR A 54 4.65 -18.35 64.63
CA THR A 54 5.76 -17.41 64.84
C THR A 54 5.41 -16.10 64.13
N GLU A 55 5.59 -15.01 64.85
CA GLU A 55 5.05 -13.67 64.62
C GLU A 55 5.86 -12.91 63.56
N GLU A 56 5.18 -12.31 62.58
CA GLU A 56 5.65 -11.09 61.91
C GLU A 56 4.46 -10.13 61.75
N SER A 57 4.70 -8.88 62.11
CA SER A 57 3.72 -7.82 62.31
C SER A 57 3.02 -7.41 61.00
N ASN A 58 1.72 -7.66 60.93
CA ASN A 58 0.84 -7.09 59.92
C ASN A 58 0.49 -5.62 60.26
N GLN A 59 0.90 -4.68 59.43
CA GLN A 59 0.12 -3.45 59.19
C GLN A 59 -0.53 -3.53 57.80
N PRO A 60 -1.81 -3.15 57.65
CA PRO A 60 -2.52 -3.29 56.38
C PRO A 60 -2.10 -2.19 55.41
N VAL A 61 -1.54 -2.59 54.26
CA VAL A 61 -1.39 -1.71 53.09
C VAL A 61 -2.77 -1.48 52.47
N GLN A 62 -3.24 -0.23 52.51
CA GLN A 62 -4.50 0.19 51.89
C GLN A 62 -4.41 0.10 50.35
N GLN A 63 -5.20 -0.80 49.76
CA GLN A 63 -5.53 -0.82 48.35
C GLN A 63 -6.65 0.20 48.06
N SER A 64 -6.31 1.43 47.68
CA SER A 64 -7.27 2.36 47.06
C SER A 64 -6.56 3.37 46.15
N SER A 65 -6.44 3.05 44.85
CA SER A 65 -6.03 4.01 43.80
C SER A 65 -6.11 3.47 42.36
N GLN A 66 -6.29 2.16 42.14
CA GLN A 66 -6.23 1.55 40.80
C GLN A 66 -7.53 1.65 39.98
N THR A 67 -8.67 1.99 40.59
CA THR A 67 -9.96 2.15 39.91
C THR A 67 -9.97 3.34 38.93
N ASP A 68 -9.16 4.37 39.17
CA ASP A 68 -9.18 5.61 38.38
C ASP A 68 -8.40 5.52 37.06
N ALA A 69 -7.44 4.59 36.93
CA ALA A 69 -6.65 4.44 35.71
C ALA A 69 -7.50 4.01 34.51
N SER A 70 -8.48 3.15 34.77
CA SER A 70 -9.43 2.71 33.75
C SER A 70 -10.28 3.86 33.23
N ALA A 71 -10.70 4.80 34.08
CA ALA A 71 -11.59 5.89 33.68
C ALA A 71 -10.90 6.88 32.73
N VAL A 72 -9.64 7.20 33.01
CA VAL A 72 -8.84 8.12 32.18
C VAL A 72 -8.55 7.52 30.81
N ILE A 73 -8.16 6.25 30.76
CA ILE A 73 -7.87 5.55 29.50
C ILE A 73 -9.16 5.32 28.69
N GLU A 74 -10.29 5.04 29.35
CA GLU A 74 -11.60 4.94 28.68
C GLU A 74 -12.04 6.23 28.00
N GLU A 75 -11.71 7.37 28.59
CA GLU A 75 -12.04 8.67 28.00
C GLU A 75 -11.12 8.98 26.81
N LEU A 76 -9.83 8.59 26.86
CA LEU A 76 -8.88 8.67 25.73
C LEU A 76 -9.37 7.87 24.50
N LEU A 77 -9.95 6.70 24.72
CA LEU A 77 -10.47 5.81 23.68
C LEU A 77 -11.61 6.41 22.83
N THR A 78 -12.36 7.37 23.38
CA THR A 78 -13.51 7.97 22.69
C THR A 78 -13.13 8.96 21.59
N GLN A 79 -11.93 9.56 21.65
CA GLN A 79 -11.47 10.62 20.73
C GLN A 79 -10.54 10.14 19.60
N ILE A 80 -10.22 8.84 19.52
CA ILE A 80 -9.42 8.20 18.44
C ILE A 80 -10.10 8.30 17.04
N LYS A 81 -11.25 8.98 16.93
CA LYS A 81 -11.97 9.19 15.67
C LYS A 81 -11.37 10.37 14.87
N GLY A 82 -10.30 10.08 14.14
CA GLY A 82 -9.92 10.82 12.94
C GLY A 82 -8.85 11.88 13.14
N HIS A 83 -7.59 11.52 12.95
CA HIS A 83 -6.53 12.44 12.57
C HIS A 83 -5.66 11.78 11.51
N LYS A 84 -5.45 12.49 10.39
CA LYS A 84 -4.45 12.13 9.38
C LYS A 84 -3.08 12.55 9.93
N HIS A 85 -2.18 11.60 10.12
CA HIS A 85 -0.78 11.91 10.39
C HIS A 85 -0.11 12.36 9.09
N THR A 86 0.49 13.55 9.11
CA THR A 86 1.52 13.94 8.13
C THR A 86 2.87 13.55 8.70
N VAL A 87 3.57 12.63 8.03
CA VAL A 87 4.93 12.22 8.37
C VAL A 87 5.84 12.63 7.21
N THR A 88 6.94 13.29 7.54
CA THR A 88 7.99 13.65 6.58
C THR A 88 8.77 12.40 6.14
N PRO A 89 9.22 12.32 4.88
CA PRO A 89 9.95 11.15 4.39
C PRO A 89 11.36 11.12 5.01
N ASP A 90 11.59 10.15 5.90
CA ASP A 90 12.90 9.86 6.47
C ASP A 90 13.78 9.17 5.43
N LYS A 91 14.91 9.79 5.15
CA LYS A 91 16.16 9.11 4.81
C LYS A 91 16.94 9.07 6.11
N ASP A 92 17.46 7.91 6.49
CA ASP A 92 18.65 7.68 7.33
C ASP A 92 18.54 6.30 8.00
N ASP A 93 18.82 5.24 7.22
CA ASP A 93 19.26 3.95 7.76
C ASP A 93 20.78 3.87 7.52
N GLU A 94 21.56 4.58 8.35
CA GLU A 94 23.01 4.37 8.46
C GLU A 94 23.28 3.62 9.77
N LEU A 95 23.54 2.31 9.66
CA LEU A 95 23.95 1.46 10.78
C LEU A 95 25.42 1.76 11.12
N ALA A 96 25.65 2.56 12.15
CA ALA A 96 26.99 2.77 12.69
C ALA A 96 27.44 1.59 13.57
N THR A 97 28.55 0.95 13.19
CA THR A 97 29.25 -0.06 13.99
C THR A 97 29.88 0.59 15.23
N PHE A 98 29.54 0.11 16.43
CA PHE A 98 30.15 0.59 17.68
C PHE A 98 30.83 -0.52 18.48
N VAL A 99 32.03 -0.22 18.94
CA VAL A 99 32.81 -1.03 19.88
C VAL A 99 32.22 -0.87 21.29
N ILE A 100 31.77 -1.97 21.89
CA ILE A 100 31.38 -2.03 23.30
C ILE A 100 32.65 -1.96 24.16
N SER A 101 33.11 -0.76 24.49
CA SER A 101 34.12 -0.57 25.52
C SER A 101 33.45 -0.55 26.90
N SER A 102 33.37 -1.73 27.53
CA SER A 102 33.04 -1.85 28.95
C SER A 102 34.22 -1.37 29.80
N GLY A 103 34.25 -0.09 30.11
CA GLY A 103 35.21 0.49 31.06
C GLY A 103 34.87 -0.02 32.46
N LYS A 104 35.76 -0.83 33.05
CA LYS A 104 35.67 -1.21 34.47
C LYS A 104 35.66 0.06 35.33
N ASP A 105 34.56 0.30 36.03
CA ASP A 105 34.46 1.31 37.07
C ASP A 105 35.60 1.12 38.07
N LYS A 106 36.48 2.13 38.19
CA LYS A 106 37.39 2.21 39.32
C LYS A 106 36.55 2.60 40.56
N PRO A 107 36.54 1.80 41.63
CA PRO A 107 35.81 2.16 42.84
C PRO A 107 36.41 3.44 43.43
N ARG A 108 35.60 4.51 43.50
CA ARG A 108 36.00 5.76 44.15
C ARG A 108 35.84 5.61 45.66
N THR A 109 36.89 5.96 46.38
CA THR A 109 36.96 6.01 47.84
C THR A 109 35.85 6.91 48.40
N THR A 110 34.99 6.33 49.23
CA THR A 110 33.93 7.04 49.97
C THR A 110 34.56 8.03 50.94
N THR A 111 34.63 9.30 50.56
CA THR A 111 35.10 10.37 51.45
C THR A 111 33.96 10.68 52.44
N ALA A 112 34.18 10.39 53.72
CA ALA A 112 33.25 10.77 54.79
C ALA A 112 33.07 12.30 54.77
N GLY A 113 31.83 12.77 54.53
CA GLY A 113 31.49 14.19 54.42
C GLY A 113 30.96 14.66 53.05
N ALA A 114 30.85 13.76 52.06
CA ALA A 114 30.31 14.12 50.75
C ALA A 114 28.84 14.58 50.82
N LYS A 115 28.50 15.71 50.18
CA LYS A 115 27.11 16.21 50.12
C LYS A 115 26.24 15.23 49.34
N LYS A 116 25.23 14.66 50.00
CA LYS A 116 24.26 13.74 49.37
C LYS A 116 23.55 14.43 48.20
N GLY A 117 23.42 13.74 47.07
CA GLY A 117 22.67 14.21 45.92
C GLY A 117 21.21 14.45 46.26
N ARG A 118 20.66 15.57 45.77
CA ARG A 118 19.25 15.94 45.92
C ARG A 118 18.65 16.36 44.59
N TRP A 119 17.34 16.23 44.47
CA TRP A 119 16.57 16.79 43.37
C TRP A 119 16.47 18.32 43.50
N LEU A 120 16.58 19.03 42.37
CA LEU A 120 16.27 20.45 42.26
C LEU A 120 14.94 20.59 41.50
N GLY A 121 13.92 21.16 42.14
CA GLY A 121 12.62 21.42 41.51
C GLY A 121 12.69 22.51 40.44
N ALA A 122 11.65 22.65 39.61
CA ALA A 122 11.63 23.53 38.43
C ALA A 122 12.17 24.95 38.66
N ALA A 123 11.76 25.58 39.78
CA ALA A 123 12.11 26.95 40.14
C ALA A 123 13.43 27.10 40.92
N GLU A 124 14.08 26.00 41.31
CA GLU A 124 15.35 26.05 42.00
C GLU A 124 16.50 26.31 41.02
N SER A 125 17.48 27.09 41.46
CA SER A 125 18.68 27.41 40.67
C SER A 125 19.96 27.10 41.43
N VAL A 126 21.03 26.83 40.68
CA VAL A 126 22.36 26.55 41.21
C VAL A 126 23.44 27.14 40.30
N SER A 127 24.59 27.49 40.86
CA SER A 127 25.75 27.93 40.07
C SER A 127 26.84 26.87 40.09
N ILE A 128 27.33 26.49 38.91
CA ILE A 128 28.34 25.45 38.71
C ILE A 128 29.34 25.95 37.67
N HIS A 129 30.64 25.96 37.99
CA HIS A 129 31.70 26.35 37.04
C HIS A 129 31.40 27.63 36.24
N ASN A 130 31.02 28.70 36.94
CA ASN A 130 30.64 30.02 36.39
C ASN A 130 29.39 30.03 35.48
N ARG A 131 28.55 29.00 35.54
CA ARG A 131 27.25 28.93 34.87
C ARG A 131 26.13 29.01 35.90
N LYS A 132 25.11 29.82 35.64
CA LYS A 132 23.89 29.86 36.45
C LYS A 132 22.83 28.98 35.78
N LEU A 133 22.57 27.82 36.37
CA LEU A 133 21.49 26.93 35.94
C LEU A 133 20.22 27.45 36.61
N SER A 134 19.44 28.24 35.86
CA SER A 134 18.24 28.94 36.34
C SER A 134 17.00 28.06 36.42
N LYS A 135 17.01 26.91 35.74
CA LYS A 135 15.93 25.93 35.70
C LYS A 135 16.39 24.64 36.39
N GLY A 136 15.55 24.05 37.23
CA GLY A 136 15.85 22.79 37.92
C GLY A 136 15.67 21.56 37.03
N PHE A 137 15.02 20.53 37.57
CA PHE A 137 14.84 19.19 37.00
C PHE A 137 16.13 18.39 36.81
N ILE A 138 17.01 18.53 37.79
CA ILE A 138 18.31 17.87 37.80
C ILE A 138 18.62 17.34 39.20
N PHE A 139 19.41 16.26 39.26
CA PHE A 139 20.00 15.80 40.50
C PHE A 139 21.37 16.46 40.69
N TYR A 140 21.59 17.04 41.86
CA TYR A 140 22.78 17.81 42.19
C TYR A 140 23.38 17.35 43.52
N GLY A 141 24.70 17.10 43.54
CA GLY A 141 25.46 16.75 44.74
C GLY A 141 26.63 15.80 44.42
N GLN A 142 27.32 15.31 45.45
CA GLN A 142 28.58 14.58 45.30
C GLN A 142 28.42 13.06 45.32
N SER A 143 27.31 12.56 45.87
CA SER A 143 27.04 11.12 45.95
C SER A 143 25.55 10.83 45.97
N LEU A 144 25.10 9.99 45.04
CA LEU A 144 23.74 9.48 44.95
C LEU A 144 23.81 8.06 44.38
N LYS A 145 23.23 7.08 45.10
CA LYS A 145 23.17 5.70 44.60
C LYS A 145 22.14 5.59 43.48
N GLY A 146 22.44 4.79 42.46
CA GLY A 146 21.49 4.31 41.47
C GLY A 146 20.30 3.60 42.13
N LEU A 147 19.18 3.52 41.42
CA LEU A 147 18.02 2.74 41.89
C LEU A 147 18.24 1.23 41.80
N ASP A 148 19.24 0.79 41.04
CA ASP A 148 19.72 -0.60 41.05
C ASP A 148 20.34 -1.03 42.40
N GLY A 149 20.63 -0.08 43.29
CA GLY A 149 21.15 -0.29 44.64
C GLY A 149 22.68 -0.37 44.76
N TYR A 150 23.41 -0.46 43.64
CA TYR A 150 24.85 -0.73 43.62
C TYR A 150 25.67 0.32 42.88
N SER A 151 25.17 0.86 41.76
CA SER A 151 25.90 1.84 40.96
C SER A 151 25.78 3.26 41.53
N SER A 152 26.60 4.17 41.01
CA SER A 152 26.39 5.61 41.18
C SER A 152 25.32 6.06 40.19
N GLU A 153 24.53 7.05 40.58
CA GLU A 153 23.50 7.61 39.71
C GLU A 153 24.11 8.33 38.49
N ASP A 154 23.70 7.91 37.29
CA ASP A 154 24.23 8.39 36.01
C ASP A 154 23.94 9.88 35.78
N CYS A 155 22.75 10.36 36.17
CA CYS A 155 22.33 11.75 35.97
C CYS A 155 22.84 12.73 37.04
N LEU A 156 23.57 12.26 38.06
CA LEU A 156 24.01 13.10 39.17
C LEU A 156 25.07 14.12 38.72
N ILE A 157 24.72 15.39 38.80
CA ILE A 157 25.66 16.49 38.57
C ILE A 157 26.50 16.71 39.83
N ASP A 158 27.75 16.23 39.78
CA ASP A 158 28.77 16.52 40.78
C ASP A 158 29.48 17.85 40.46
N PRO A 159 29.29 18.91 41.29
CA PRO A 159 29.92 20.21 41.06
C PRO A 159 31.45 20.16 41.18
N ASN A 160 32.01 19.15 41.84
CA ASN A 160 33.46 19.06 42.05
C ASN A 160 34.21 18.48 40.85
N LEU A 161 33.51 17.88 39.88
CA LEU A 161 34.17 17.36 38.69
C LEU A 161 34.55 18.52 37.75
N PRO A 162 35.77 18.59 37.17
CA PRO A 162 36.24 19.73 36.37
C PRO A 162 35.48 19.92 35.05
N ALA A 163 34.81 21.05 34.80
CA ALA A 163 34.16 21.32 33.51
C ALA A 163 34.98 22.33 32.68
N PHE A 164 34.83 22.31 31.36
CA PHE A 164 35.44 23.32 30.49
C PHE A 164 34.79 24.71 30.70
N LEU A 165 35.47 25.77 30.29
CA LEU A 165 34.97 27.15 30.42
C LEU A 165 33.62 27.34 29.70
N PRO A 166 32.75 28.25 30.19
CA PRO A 166 31.47 28.55 29.54
C PRO A 166 31.61 28.91 28.06
N SER A 167 30.73 28.36 27.24
CA SER A 167 30.68 28.60 25.80
C SER A 167 29.25 28.93 25.36
N ASN A 168 29.10 29.77 24.33
CA ASN A 168 27.78 30.05 23.76
C ASN A 168 27.47 29.01 22.67
N LEU A 169 26.55 28.10 22.96
CA LEU A 169 26.14 27.02 22.06
C LEU A 169 25.53 27.55 20.75
N ASP A 170 24.85 28.70 20.76
CA ASP A 170 24.21 29.27 19.56
C ASP A 170 25.22 29.74 18.51
N ASN A 171 26.48 29.96 18.92
CA ASN A 171 27.56 30.40 18.03
C ASN A 171 28.44 29.24 17.54
N CYS A 172 28.15 28.00 17.95
CA CYS A 172 28.93 26.83 17.57
C CYS A 172 28.38 26.23 16.27
N LYS A 173 29.25 26.05 15.26
CA LYS A 173 28.88 25.34 14.02
C LYS A 173 28.55 23.86 14.27
N GLU A 174 29.23 23.27 15.25
CA GLU A 174 29.06 21.88 15.65
C GLU A 174 29.18 21.81 17.18
N ILE A 175 28.30 21.03 17.82
CA ILE A 175 28.31 20.87 19.27
C ILE A 175 29.26 19.74 19.62
N TYR A 176 30.24 20.05 20.46
CA TYR A 176 31.27 19.10 20.85
C TYR A 176 30.68 17.85 21.54
N SER A 177 31.11 16.69 21.06
CA SER A 177 30.92 15.38 21.66
C SER A 177 32.20 14.56 21.48
N ASP A 178 32.42 13.60 22.36
CA ASP A 178 33.52 12.64 22.27
C ASP A 178 33.04 11.26 22.75
N ALA A 179 33.93 10.27 22.77
CA ALA A 179 33.59 8.90 23.17
C ALA A 179 33.03 8.77 24.60
N SER A 180 33.20 9.78 25.47
CA SER A 180 32.59 9.78 26.81
C SER A 180 31.08 10.02 26.76
N LEU A 181 30.57 10.66 25.70
CA LEU A 181 29.14 10.78 25.38
C LEU A 181 28.66 9.56 24.58
N CYS A 182 28.94 8.36 25.09
CA CYS A 182 28.54 7.10 24.46
C CYS A 182 27.01 6.91 24.48
N TYR A 183 26.52 5.79 23.95
CA TYR A 183 25.08 5.49 23.86
C TYR A 183 24.32 5.62 25.19
N TRP A 184 24.99 5.36 26.31
CA TRP A 184 24.43 5.51 27.65
C TRP A 184 25.36 6.34 28.55
N PRO A 185 25.35 7.67 28.45
CA PRO A 185 26.32 8.50 29.14
C PRO A 185 26.04 8.56 30.65
N SER A 186 27.09 8.75 31.45
CA SER A 186 26.96 9.14 32.86
C SER A 186 27.68 10.46 33.07
N TYR A 187 27.13 11.37 33.87
CA TYR A 187 27.74 12.68 34.11
C TYR A 187 29.15 12.51 34.67
N SER A 188 29.37 11.55 35.58
CA SER A 188 30.68 11.27 36.16
C SER A 188 31.69 10.72 35.14
N GLY A 189 31.24 10.01 34.11
CA GLY A 189 32.05 9.45 33.04
C GLY A 189 32.37 10.44 31.91
N LEU A 190 31.64 11.55 31.81
CA LEU A 190 31.88 12.57 30.79
C LEU A 190 33.25 13.24 30.93
N SER A 191 33.89 13.51 29.79
CA SER A 191 35.09 14.34 29.69
C SER A 191 34.84 15.75 30.22
N GLN A 192 35.91 16.48 30.51
CA GLN A 192 35.81 17.87 30.98
C GLN A 192 35.06 18.75 29.97
N GLN A 193 35.28 18.53 28.68
CA GLN A 193 34.66 19.22 27.56
C GLN A 193 33.18 18.89 27.47
N CYS A 194 32.82 17.60 27.44
CA CYS A 194 31.42 17.17 27.39
C CYS A 194 30.62 17.64 28.61
N ARG A 195 31.22 17.67 29.82
CA ARG A 195 30.57 18.29 30.99
C ARG A 195 30.37 19.78 30.83
N GLY A 196 31.32 20.49 30.22
CA GLY A 196 31.17 21.91 29.90
C GLY A 196 29.95 22.16 29.00
N VAL A 197 29.85 21.42 27.89
CA VAL A 197 28.74 21.50 26.93
C VAL A 197 27.39 21.19 27.60
N TYR A 198 27.32 20.10 28.36
CA TYR A 198 26.10 19.72 29.07
C TYR A 198 25.64 20.82 30.04
N LEU A 199 26.57 21.40 30.81
CA LEU A 199 26.26 22.49 31.73
C LEU A 199 25.89 23.78 30.99
N ASP A 200 26.51 24.09 29.85
CA ASP A 200 26.12 25.22 28.98
C ASP A 200 24.68 25.04 28.48
N TRP A 201 24.31 23.83 28.02
CA TRP A 201 22.96 23.53 27.60
C TRP A 201 21.95 23.62 28.74
N LEU A 202 22.28 23.10 29.93
CA LEU A 202 21.41 23.21 31.11
C LEU A 202 21.21 24.66 31.61
N ALA A 203 22.18 25.54 31.38
CA ALA A 203 22.12 26.97 31.69
C ALA A 203 21.37 27.79 30.62
N SER A 204 21.13 27.21 29.44
CA SER A 204 20.35 27.81 28.35
C SER A 204 18.85 27.56 28.50
N GLU A 205 18.08 27.91 27.46
CA GLU A 205 16.66 27.58 27.38
C GLU A 205 16.37 26.09 27.16
N ARG A 206 17.39 25.26 26.89
CA ARG A 206 17.30 23.81 26.61
C ARG A 206 16.50 23.50 25.34
N THR A 207 16.67 24.33 24.31
CA THR A 207 15.89 24.30 23.05
C THR A 207 16.73 24.09 21.79
N HIS A 208 18.04 23.98 21.92
CA HIS A 208 18.93 23.85 20.76
C HIS A 208 18.63 22.56 19.97
N PRO A 209 18.17 22.63 18.71
CA PRO A 209 17.58 21.48 18.00
C PRO A 209 18.61 20.41 17.65
N ASN A 210 19.87 20.80 17.40
CA ASN A 210 20.93 19.87 16.97
C ASN A 210 21.81 19.38 18.13
N MET A 211 21.27 19.35 19.35
CA MET A 211 22.03 18.81 20.48
C MET A 211 22.30 17.31 20.30
N PRO A 212 23.56 16.85 20.49
CA PRO A 212 23.86 15.43 20.50
C PRO A 212 22.96 14.70 21.51
N ILE A 213 22.26 13.66 21.05
CA ILE A 213 21.15 13.05 21.81
C ILE A 213 21.57 12.51 23.17
N GLY A 214 22.84 12.11 23.34
CA GLY A 214 23.37 11.65 24.63
C GLY A 214 23.21 12.67 25.76
N TYR A 215 23.34 13.98 25.46
CA TYR A 215 23.10 15.03 26.46
C TYR A 215 21.63 15.10 26.88
N ILE A 216 20.72 14.86 25.93
CA ILE A 216 19.28 14.85 26.18
C ILE A 216 18.90 13.64 27.01
N PHE A 217 19.47 12.47 26.72
CA PHE A 217 19.32 11.27 27.54
C PHE A 217 19.82 11.49 28.97
N LEU A 218 21.00 12.11 29.15
CA LEU A 218 21.54 12.37 30.48
C LEU A 218 20.61 13.25 31.33
N TYR A 219 19.94 14.23 30.72
CA TYR A 219 18.92 15.03 31.38
C TYR A 219 17.64 14.24 31.65
N PHE A 220 17.17 13.48 30.65
CA PHE A 220 16.00 12.61 30.77
C PHE A 220 16.16 11.57 31.89
N PHE A 221 17.36 11.03 32.12
CA PHE A 221 17.64 10.12 33.23
C PHE A 221 17.28 10.73 34.60
N GLY A 222 17.43 12.04 34.76
CA GLY A 222 17.00 12.76 35.96
C GLY A 222 15.48 12.82 36.11
N LEU A 223 14.77 13.16 35.03
CA LEU A 223 13.30 13.16 34.99
C LEU A 223 12.75 11.77 35.28
N GLU A 224 13.28 10.76 34.60
CA GLU A 224 12.94 9.35 34.77
C GLU A 224 13.18 8.90 36.21
N ARG A 225 14.37 9.14 36.75
CA ARG A 225 14.69 8.82 38.15
C ARG A 225 13.71 9.48 39.12
N ARG A 226 13.31 10.74 38.92
CA ARG A 226 12.40 11.44 39.84
C ARG A 226 11.07 10.70 39.97
N ILE A 227 10.55 10.16 38.87
CA ILE A 227 9.33 9.34 38.85
C ILE A 227 9.58 7.97 39.47
N LEU A 228 10.64 7.26 39.05
CA LEU A 228 10.90 5.89 39.46
C LEU A 228 11.35 5.75 40.93
N ALA A 229 12.15 6.68 41.44
CA ALA A 229 12.64 6.67 42.82
C ALA A 229 11.49 6.73 43.84
N CYS A 230 10.35 7.30 43.45
CA CYS A 230 9.15 7.39 44.25
C CYS A 230 8.16 6.25 43.96
N LYS A 231 8.56 5.13 43.36
CA LYS A 231 7.66 4.01 43.01
C LYS A 231 6.63 3.63 44.09
N ASN A 232 7.07 3.51 45.34
CA ASN A 232 6.20 3.14 46.48
C ASN A 232 5.52 4.33 47.18
N ALA A 233 5.85 5.55 46.77
CA ALA A 233 5.35 6.79 47.35
C ALA A 233 5.01 7.81 46.25
N ILE A 234 4.52 7.36 45.09
CA ILE A 234 4.37 8.21 43.90
C ILE A 234 3.41 9.38 44.15
N GLN A 235 2.45 9.17 45.05
CA GLN A 235 1.49 10.19 45.50
C GLN A 235 2.11 11.31 46.34
N SER A 236 3.36 11.15 46.80
CA SER A 236 4.10 12.20 47.53
C SER A 236 4.72 13.25 46.62
N ILE A 237 4.81 13.00 45.30
CA ILE A 237 5.23 14.02 44.33
C ILE A 237 4.08 15.01 44.19
N ASP A 238 4.39 16.30 44.32
CA ASP A 238 3.40 17.35 44.12
C ASP A 238 2.74 17.26 42.74
N ASN A 239 1.45 17.59 42.64
CA ASN A 239 0.70 17.46 41.39
C ASN A 239 1.28 18.37 40.29
N GLN A 240 1.67 19.60 40.63
CA GLN A 240 2.24 20.53 39.66
C GLN A 240 3.61 20.05 39.22
N GLU A 241 4.47 19.62 40.15
CA GLU A 241 5.77 19.04 39.81
C GLU A 241 5.64 17.84 38.85
N TYR A 242 4.67 16.96 39.12
CA TYR A 242 4.40 15.78 38.27
C TYR A 242 4.01 16.18 36.84
N LEU A 243 3.16 17.20 36.70
CA LEU A 243 2.72 17.72 35.40
C LEU A 243 3.83 18.48 34.68
N ASP A 244 4.62 19.27 35.40
CA ASP A 244 5.74 19.99 34.81
C ASP A 244 6.80 19.02 34.26
N ILE A 245 7.06 17.90 34.95
CA ILE A 245 7.92 16.81 34.43
C ILE A 245 7.30 16.21 33.17
N PHE A 246 5.99 15.93 33.18
CA PHE A 246 5.29 15.39 32.01
C PHE A 246 5.43 16.31 30.80
N HIS A 247 5.12 17.60 30.96
CA HIS A 247 5.20 18.58 29.88
C HIS A 247 6.64 18.83 29.43
N GLU A 248 7.63 18.75 30.32
CA GLU A 248 9.03 18.82 29.94
C GLU A 248 9.43 17.66 29.02
N ILE A 249 8.98 16.44 29.32
CA ILE A 249 9.22 15.28 28.45
C ILE A 249 8.53 15.48 27.09
N VAL A 250 7.28 15.96 27.06
CA VAL A 250 6.56 16.27 25.81
C VAL A 250 7.31 17.33 25.00
N ARG A 251 7.79 18.40 25.63
CA ARG A 251 8.57 19.45 24.98
C ARG A 251 9.86 18.91 24.37
N LEU A 252 10.61 18.07 25.09
CA LEU A 252 11.82 17.45 24.55
C LEU A 252 11.50 16.58 23.32
N ARG A 253 10.42 15.80 23.35
CA ARG A 253 10.00 14.99 22.20
C ARG A 253 9.64 15.83 20.98
N GLN A 254 9.02 17.00 21.18
CA GLN A 254 8.70 17.91 20.06
C GLN A 254 9.96 18.46 19.38
N ILE A 255 11.01 18.74 20.17
CA ILE A 255 12.27 19.27 19.66
C ILE A 255 13.11 18.17 19.00
N TYR A 256 13.19 16.98 19.60
CA TYR A 256 14.06 15.88 19.18
C TYR A 256 13.27 14.72 18.55
N ASN A 257 12.21 15.03 17.79
CA ASN A 257 11.26 14.05 17.26
C ASN A 257 11.88 13.05 16.26
N GLY A 258 13.03 13.37 15.64
CA GLY A 258 13.72 12.48 14.71
C GLY A 258 14.44 11.31 15.39
N ASN A 259 14.63 11.33 16.71
CA ASN A 259 15.35 10.26 17.39
C ASN A 259 14.41 9.14 17.87
N HIS A 260 14.43 7.99 17.18
CA HIS A 260 13.58 6.84 17.48
C HIS A 260 13.77 6.31 18.92
N SER A 261 15.01 6.12 19.37
CA SER A 261 15.29 5.59 20.71
C SER A 261 14.76 6.52 21.81
N PHE A 262 15.01 7.82 21.70
CA PHE A 262 14.51 8.80 22.66
C PHE A 262 12.98 8.81 22.67
N ASN A 263 12.34 8.75 21.50
CA ASN A 263 10.89 8.63 21.40
C ASN A 263 10.34 7.34 22.01
N ASN A 264 11.05 6.22 21.94
CA ASN A 264 10.59 5.00 22.59
C ASN A 264 10.63 5.13 24.11
N TYR A 265 11.78 5.49 24.68
CA TYR A 265 11.97 5.59 26.14
C TYR A 265 11.07 6.66 26.78
N SER A 266 11.08 7.87 26.23
CA SER A 266 10.26 8.95 26.76
C SER A 266 8.76 8.66 26.61
N GLY A 267 8.35 7.95 25.56
CA GLY A 267 6.96 7.55 25.35
C GLY A 267 6.50 6.56 26.39
N ASN A 268 7.31 5.54 26.67
CA ASN A 268 7.05 4.57 27.73
C ASN A 268 6.98 5.26 29.10
N LEU A 269 7.82 6.27 29.37
CA LEU A 269 7.75 7.00 30.65
C LEU A 269 6.44 7.78 30.78
N LEU A 270 6.01 8.48 29.72
CA LEU A 270 4.72 9.17 29.70
C LEU A 270 3.56 8.19 29.94
N ALA A 271 3.58 7.03 29.28
CA ALA A 271 2.57 5.98 29.49
C ALA A 271 2.56 5.48 30.94
N LEU A 272 3.74 5.25 31.52
CA LEU A 272 3.88 4.89 32.93
C LEU A 272 3.34 5.99 33.85
N MET A 273 3.63 7.26 33.57
CA MET A 273 3.18 8.37 34.39
C MET A 273 1.64 8.47 34.42
N ILE A 274 0.97 8.24 33.30
CA ILE A 274 -0.49 8.20 33.23
C ILE A 274 -1.03 7.05 34.06
N TYR A 275 -0.43 5.87 33.90
CA TYR A 275 -0.80 4.68 34.65
C TYR A 275 -0.68 4.88 36.17
N LEU A 276 0.42 5.49 36.62
CA LEU A 276 0.69 5.68 38.05
C LEU A 276 -0.21 6.73 38.70
N ARG A 277 -0.56 7.82 37.99
CA ARG A 277 -1.38 8.93 38.52
C ARG A 277 -2.45 9.39 37.52
N PRO A 278 -3.47 8.56 37.27
CA PRO A 278 -4.50 8.85 36.28
C PRO A 278 -5.31 10.10 36.64
N ALA A 279 -5.72 10.27 37.90
CA ALA A 279 -6.50 11.43 38.34
C ALA A 279 -5.78 12.77 38.07
N VAL A 280 -4.43 12.78 38.13
CA VAL A 280 -3.62 13.97 37.85
C VAL A 280 -3.50 14.19 36.34
N THR A 281 -3.34 13.13 35.56
CA THR A 281 -3.06 13.19 34.11
C THR A 281 -4.31 13.24 33.23
N ASN A 282 -5.52 13.16 33.80
CA ASN A 282 -6.77 13.09 33.04
C ASN A 282 -7.05 14.29 32.11
N HIS A 283 -6.44 15.45 32.34
CA HIS A 283 -6.62 16.62 31.47
C HIS A 283 -5.68 16.63 30.26
N LEU A 284 -4.67 15.76 30.22
CA LEU A 284 -3.62 15.73 29.19
C LEU A 284 -4.05 15.01 27.91
N LYS A 285 -5.35 14.72 27.77
CA LYS A 285 -5.93 13.87 26.72
C LYS A 285 -5.44 14.18 25.31
N ASN A 286 -5.41 15.45 24.94
CA ASN A 286 -5.08 15.88 23.58
C ASN A 286 -3.58 15.75 23.26
N GLU A 287 -2.71 15.81 24.27
CA GLU A 287 -1.26 15.68 24.11
C GLU A 287 -0.83 14.21 23.95
N LEU A 288 -1.72 13.26 24.23
CA LEU A 288 -1.45 11.82 24.26
C LEU A 288 -1.61 11.12 22.91
N PHE A 289 -2.42 11.67 22.01
CA PHE A 289 -2.71 11.08 20.70
C PHE A 289 -1.53 11.09 19.72
N GLN A 290 -0.41 11.72 20.08
CA GLN A 290 0.77 11.81 19.24
C GLN A 290 1.77 10.67 19.47
N PHE A 291 1.53 9.81 20.48
CA PHE A 291 2.54 8.86 20.95
C PHE A 291 2.00 7.43 21.00
N SER A 292 2.37 6.61 20.01
CA SER A 292 2.21 5.16 20.08
C SER A 292 3.51 4.55 20.58
N ASN A 293 3.44 3.75 21.65
CA ASN A 293 4.52 2.91 22.18
C ASN A 293 3.92 1.66 22.83
N GLU A 294 4.75 0.65 23.10
CA GLU A 294 4.33 -0.66 23.60
C GLU A 294 3.51 -0.57 24.90
N LEU A 295 3.97 0.21 25.89
CA LEU A 295 3.28 0.29 27.17
C LEU A 295 1.92 0.99 27.02
N PHE A 296 1.86 2.06 26.22
CA PHE A 296 0.62 2.77 25.93
C PHE A 296 -0.39 1.86 25.21
N PHE A 297 0.08 1.10 24.22
CA PHE A 297 -0.71 0.08 23.54
C PHE A 297 -1.30 -0.95 24.53
N LYS A 298 -0.47 -1.56 25.38
CA LYS A 298 -0.93 -2.59 26.35
C LYS A 298 -1.99 -2.03 27.30
N LEU A 299 -1.79 -0.81 27.80
CA LEU A 299 -2.74 -0.13 28.69
C LEU A 299 -4.08 0.15 27.99
N ILE A 300 -4.04 0.67 26.77
CA ILE A 300 -5.24 0.96 25.97
C ILE A 300 -5.99 -0.33 25.66
N LEU A 301 -5.28 -1.38 25.23
CA LEU A 301 -5.88 -2.68 24.92
C LEU A 301 -6.54 -3.31 26.14
N ALA A 302 -5.85 -3.34 27.28
CA ALA A 302 -6.37 -3.88 28.54
C ALA A 302 -7.66 -3.19 28.99
N VAL A 303 -7.71 -1.85 28.90
CA VAL A 303 -8.87 -1.06 29.28
C VAL A 303 -10.02 -1.26 28.29
N THR A 304 -9.75 -1.26 26.98
CA THR A 304 -10.75 -1.53 25.93
C THR A 304 -11.44 -2.87 26.17
N VAL A 305 -10.65 -3.92 26.41
CA VAL A 305 -11.16 -5.29 26.63
C VAL A 305 -11.91 -5.40 27.95
N LYS A 306 -11.40 -4.79 29.02
CA LYS A 306 -12.07 -4.78 30.33
C LYS A 306 -13.49 -4.21 30.26
N ASN A 307 -13.69 -3.17 29.44
CA ASN A 307 -14.98 -2.52 29.27
C ASN A 307 -15.79 -3.11 28.11
N GLU A 308 -15.36 -4.25 27.56
CA GLU A 308 -16.02 -4.99 26.48
C GLU A 308 -16.32 -4.12 25.25
N LYS A 309 -15.45 -3.14 24.99
CA LYS A 309 -15.53 -2.31 23.80
C LYS A 309 -14.85 -3.00 22.61
N PRO A 310 -15.37 -2.83 21.39
CA PRO A 310 -14.75 -3.40 20.20
C PRO A 310 -13.41 -2.69 19.90
N ILE A 311 -12.39 -3.49 19.62
CA ILE A 311 -11.07 -3.02 19.20
C ILE A 311 -11.20 -2.47 17.78
N LYS A 312 -10.77 -1.22 17.59
CA LYS A 312 -10.80 -0.53 16.29
C LYS A 312 -9.51 -0.81 15.50
N ALA A 313 -9.56 -0.53 14.19
CA ALA A 313 -8.46 -0.79 13.26
C ALA A 313 -7.10 -0.19 13.70
N SER A 314 -7.08 1.01 14.29
CA SER A 314 -5.84 1.64 14.76
C SER A 314 -5.18 0.85 15.90
N LEU A 315 -5.97 0.45 16.90
CA LEU A 315 -5.50 -0.34 18.04
C LEU A 315 -5.15 -1.77 17.62
N ALA A 316 -5.87 -2.33 16.63
CA ALA A 316 -5.53 -3.61 16.03
C ALA A 316 -4.17 -3.56 15.31
N LEU A 317 -3.88 -2.47 14.57
CA LEU A 317 -2.57 -2.28 13.95
C LEU A 317 -1.45 -2.11 14.98
N ASP A 318 -1.71 -1.39 16.08
CA ASP A 318 -0.77 -1.32 17.20
C ASP A 318 -0.52 -2.70 17.82
N TRP A 319 -1.55 -3.55 17.93
CA TRP A 319 -1.39 -4.92 18.42
C TRP A 319 -0.44 -5.73 17.52
N VAL A 320 -0.61 -5.66 16.20
CA VAL A 320 0.32 -6.29 15.27
C VAL A 320 1.74 -5.71 15.42
N ARG A 321 1.85 -4.38 15.57
CA ARG A 321 3.13 -3.65 15.64
C ARG A 321 3.97 -3.94 16.89
N TYR A 322 3.32 -4.13 18.03
CA TYR A 322 3.99 -4.36 19.32
C TYR A 322 3.95 -5.83 19.76
N SER A 323 3.60 -6.73 18.85
CA SER A 323 3.69 -8.16 19.10
C SER A 323 5.06 -8.69 18.67
N ASP A 324 5.67 -9.51 19.52
CA ASP A 324 6.91 -10.24 19.17
C ASP A 324 6.67 -11.34 18.13
N ASP A 325 5.40 -11.72 17.87
CA ASP A 325 5.06 -12.79 16.92
C ASP A 325 4.98 -12.30 15.46
N TYR A 326 5.19 -11.02 15.18
CA TYR A 326 5.07 -10.49 13.82
C TYR A 326 6.10 -9.42 13.50
N TYR A 327 6.72 -9.55 12.34
CA TYR A 327 7.63 -8.56 11.78
C TYR A 327 7.09 -8.04 10.45
N PHE A 328 7.08 -6.72 10.26
CA PHE A 328 6.64 -6.13 9.00
C PHE A 328 7.67 -6.40 7.90
N ARG A 329 7.26 -7.14 6.88
CA ARG A 329 8.07 -7.37 5.68
C ARG A 329 8.29 -6.07 4.89
N THR A 330 9.26 -6.11 3.97
CA THR A 330 9.74 -4.96 3.19
C THR A 330 8.63 -4.13 2.53
N ALA A 331 7.60 -4.76 1.97
CA ALA A 331 6.48 -4.04 1.35
C ALA A 331 5.69 -3.19 2.35
N ALA A 332 5.37 -3.74 3.53
CA ALA A 332 4.69 -3.00 4.59
C ALA A 332 5.57 -1.88 5.18
N ARG A 333 6.90 -2.09 5.27
CA ARG A 333 7.85 -1.07 5.75
C ARG A 333 8.01 0.10 4.76
N ARG A 334 8.26 -0.20 3.49
CA ARG A 334 8.49 0.81 2.42
C ARG A 334 7.22 1.59 2.09
N CYS A 335 6.07 0.92 2.16
CA CYS A 335 4.76 1.47 1.84
C CYS A 335 3.92 1.65 3.11
N LYS A 336 4.51 2.25 4.16
CA LYS A 336 3.90 2.34 5.50
C LYS A 336 2.52 3.01 5.51
N GLU A 337 2.35 4.07 4.71
CA GLU A 337 1.10 4.83 4.66
C GLU A 337 0.01 4.06 3.92
N GLU A 338 0.36 3.50 2.76
CA GLU A 338 -0.51 2.66 1.95
C GLU A 338 -0.93 1.40 2.71
N PHE A 339 0.02 0.77 3.41
CA PHE A 339 -0.21 -0.38 4.27
C PHE A 339 -1.19 -0.06 5.38
N GLN A 340 -1.01 1.07 6.08
CA GLN A 340 -1.92 1.47 7.15
C GLN A 340 -3.35 1.68 6.62
N GLN A 341 -3.51 2.37 5.50
CA GLN A 341 -4.81 2.61 4.89
C GLN A 341 -5.48 1.30 4.45
N LEU A 342 -4.70 0.40 3.83
CA LEU A 342 -5.19 -0.89 3.36
C LEU A 342 -5.56 -1.80 4.53
N PHE A 343 -4.73 -1.84 5.58
CA PHE A 343 -5.03 -2.58 6.81
C PHE A 343 -6.33 -2.09 7.43
N TYR A 344 -6.59 -0.78 7.46
CA TYR A 344 -7.85 -0.25 7.98
C TYR A 344 -9.06 -0.65 7.14
N ALA A 345 -8.92 -0.65 5.81
CA ALA A 345 -9.97 -1.11 4.90
C ALA A 345 -10.27 -2.60 5.12
N LYS A 346 -9.25 -3.47 5.05
CA LYS A 346 -9.38 -4.92 5.22
C LYS A 346 -9.81 -5.34 6.61
N PHE A 347 -9.34 -4.64 7.65
CA PHE A 347 -9.84 -4.85 9.01
C PHE A 347 -11.33 -4.58 9.10
N LYS A 348 -11.83 -3.52 8.45
CA LYS A 348 -13.26 -3.18 8.48
C LYS A 348 -14.11 -4.15 7.66
N GLU A 349 -13.58 -4.73 6.59
CA GLU A 349 -14.24 -5.81 5.85
C GLU A 349 -14.47 -7.05 6.73
N ASN A 350 -13.46 -7.42 7.54
CA ASN A 350 -13.56 -8.58 8.44
C ASN A 350 -14.29 -8.28 9.76
N PHE A 351 -14.18 -7.03 10.25
CA PHE A 351 -14.69 -6.58 11.55
C PHE A 351 -15.37 -5.20 11.41
N ALA A 352 -16.57 -5.16 10.81
CA ALA A 352 -17.28 -3.92 10.47
C ALA A 352 -17.48 -2.97 11.68
N ASP A 353 -17.86 -3.50 12.84
CA ASP A 353 -18.05 -2.76 14.09
C ASP A 353 -16.81 -2.78 15.01
N GLY A 354 -15.72 -3.41 14.55
CA GLY A 354 -14.50 -3.69 15.31
C GLY A 354 -14.46 -5.11 15.92
N MET A 355 -13.29 -5.49 16.41
CA MET A 355 -13.03 -6.84 16.91
C MET A 355 -13.38 -6.92 18.40
N LEU A 356 -14.37 -7.72 18.75
CA LEU A 356 -14.75 -7.94 20.16
C LEU A 356 -13.86 -9.02 20.79
N VAL A 357 -13.17 -8.66 21.87
CA VAL A 357 -12.33 -9.58 22.67
C VAL A 357 -12.81 -9.53 24.12
N HIS A 358 -13.09 -10.70 24.70
CA HIS A 358 -13.52 -10.81 26.09
C HIS A 358 -12.32 -10.77 27.06
N PRO A 359 -12.49 -10.23 28.28
CA PRO A 359 -11.46 -10.23 29.32
C PRO A 359 -10.89 -11.62 29.60
N ASN A 360 -9.57 -11.76 29.53
CA ASN A 360 -8.86 -12.98 29.91
C ASN A 360 -8.51 -12.98 31.41
N LYS A 361 -8.19 -14.17 31.95
CA LYS A 361 -7.87 -14.36 33.38
C LYS A 361 -6.49 -13.83 33.78
N THR A 362 -5.57 -13.65 32.83
CA THR A 362 -4.23 -13.16 33.12
C THR A 362 -4.31 -11.67 33.40
N SER A 363 -3.77 -11.25 34.54
CA SER A 363 -3.70 -9.84 34.93
C SER A 363 -2.55 -9.12 34.23
N LEU A 364 -2.76 -7.86 33.86
CA LEU A 364 -1.75 -7.01 33.24
C LEU A 364 -0.55 -6.83 34.17
N LYS A 365 0.63 -7.13 33.63
CA LYS A 365 1.92 -6.82 34.23
C LYS A 365 2.55 -5.67 33.47
N ILE A 366 2.93 -4.63 34.19
CA ILE A 366 3.65 -3.49 33.62
C ILE A 366 5.12 -3.69 33.94
N GLU A 367 5.89 -3.86 32.88
CA GLU A 367 7.35 -3.93 32.93
C GLU A 367 7.90 -2.67 32.28
N TYR A 368 8.61 -1.86 33.05
CA TYR A 368 9.24 -0.65 32.58
C TYR A 368 10.75 -0.80 32.66
N ARG A 369 11.41 -0.78 31.49
CA ARG A 369 12.87 -0.75 31.39
C ARG A 369 13.33 0.71 31.29
N ALA A 370 14.03 1.18 32.32
CA ALA A 370 14.54 2.53 32.34
C ALA A 370 15.59 2.76 31.23
N ALA A 371 15.63 3.98 30.69
CA ALA A 371 16.72 4.42 29.81
C ALA A 371 18.02 4.59 30.61
N ASN A 372 17.89 5.04 31.86
CA ASN A 372 18.97 5.17 32.81
C ASN A 372 19.45 3.79 33.30
N ARG A 373 20.72 3.46 33.02
CA ARG A 373 21.32 2.16 33.37
C ARG A 373 21.35 1.94 34.87
N SER A 374 21.63 2.99 35.64
CA SER A 374 21.61 2.95 37.11
C SER A 374 20.21 2.75 37.71
N SER A 375 19.14 2.67 36.91
CA SER A 375 17.77 2.41 37.37
C SER A 375 17.25 0.98 37.15
N GLY A 376 17.60 0.33 36.04
CA GLY A 376 17.23 -1.07 35.77
C GLY A 376 15.74 -1.31 35.42
N LEU A 377 15.24 -2.52 35.69
CA LEU A 377 13.87 -2.96 35.37
C LEU A 377 12.93 -2.70 36.54
N HIS A 378 11.75 -2.15 36.29
CA HIS A 378 10.72 -1.92 37.30
C HIS A 378 9.40 -2.59 36.90
N GLN A 379 8.81 -3.33 37.85
CA GLN A 379 7.56 -4.07 37.61
C GLN A 379 6.42 -3.61 38.51
N TRP A 380 5.21 -3.55 37.96
CA TRP A 380 3.96 -3.36 38.68
C TRP A 380 2.95 -4.42 38.26
N ASN A 381 2.30 -5.05 39.24
CA ASN A 381 1.20 -5.98 38.99
C ASN A 381 -0.13 -5.22 39.07
N ASN A 382 -0.96 -5.31 38.04
CA ASN A 382 -2.31 -4.77 38.06
C ASN A 382 -3.34 -5.90 38.02
N THR A 383 -3.83 -6.30 39.18
CA THR A 383 -4.83 -7.38 39.29
C THR A 383 -6.21 -6.99 38.76
N ASN A 384 -6.44 -5.70 38.49
CA ASN A 384 -7.74 -5.15 38.08
C ASN A 384 -7.88 -4.97 36.57
N LEU A 385 -6.81 -5.17 35.80
CA LEU A 385 -6.80 -5.10 34.34
C LEU A 385 -6.44 -6.46 33.74
N PRO A 386 -7.17 -6.93 32.72
CA PRO A 386 -6.77 -8.11 31.96
C PRO A 386 -5.53 -7.81 31.11
N ASP A 387 -4.80 -8.85 30.72
CA ASP A 387 -3.71 -8.77 29.74
C ASP A 387 -4.10 -9.45 28.42
N PRO A 388 -4.89 -8.80 27.56
CA PRO A 388 -5.26 -9.34 26.27
C PRO A 388 -4.08 -9.43 25.29
N SER A 389 -2.97 -8.73 25.52
CA SER A 389 -1.84 -8.68 24.56
C SER A 389 -1.20 -10.05 24.32
N ILE A 390 -1.31 -10.97 25.29
CA ILE A 390 -0.80 -12.34 25.22
C ILE A 390 -1.66 -13.29 24.37
N LEU A 391 -2.85 -12.86 23.94
CA LEU A 391 -3.81 -13.74 23.26
C LEU A 391 -3.38 -14.01 21.82
N LYS A 392 -3.06 -15.26 21.52
CA LYS A 392 -2.59 -15.68 20.17
C LYS A 392 -3.69 -15.70 19.12
N LYS A 393 -4.93 -16.07 19.47
CA LYS A 393 -6.01 -16.22 18.47
C LYS A 393 -6.38 -14.89 17.80
N PRO A 394 -6.77 -13.82 18.54
CA PRO A 394 -7.09 -12.54 17.92
C PRO A 394 -5.89 -11.99 17.14
N LEU A 395 -4.68 -12.11 17.69
CA LEU A 395 -3.45 -11.70 17.02
C LEU A 395 -3.25 -12.43 15.69
N LYS A 396 -3.47 -13.75 15.63
CA LYS A 396 -3.36 -14.52 14.36
C LYS A 396 -4.33 -14.00 13.30
N ASP A 397 -5.56 -13.66 13.68
CA ASP A 397 -6.55 -13.09 12.76
C ASP A 397 -6.09 -11.72 12.23
N LEU A 398 -5.43 -10.91 13.06
CA LEU A 398 -4.85 -9.62 12.66
C LEU A 398 -3.60 -9.79 11.79
N ILE A 399 -2.74 -10.77 12.09
CA ILE A 399 -1.55 -11.09 11.29
C ILE A 399 -1.97 -11.50 9.87
N ALA A 400 -3.01 -12.34 9.73
CA ALA A 400 -3.52 -12.72 8.41
C ALA A 400 -3.96 -11.51 7.57
N ILE A 401 -4.57 -10.50 8.21
CA ILE A 401 -4.91 -9.23 7.53
C ILE A 401 -3.65 -8.46 7.13
N ALA A 402 -2.65 -8.39 8.01
CA ALA A 402 -1.38 -7.72 7.75
C ALA A 402 -0.58 -8.38 6.61
N GLU A 403 -0.50 -9.71 6.58
CA GLU A 403 0.14 -10.49 5.51
C GLU A 403 -0.56 -10.25 4.18
N HIS A 404 -1.89 -10.32 4.15
CA HIS A 404 -2.65 -10.04 2.93
C HIS A 404 -2.43 -8.60 2.41
N CYS A 405 -2.38 -7.60 3.30
CA CYS A 405 -2.06 -6.24 2.90
C CYS A 405 -0.63 -6.11 2.35
N THR A 406 0.31 -6.89 2.89
CA THR A 406 1.71 -6.91 2.43
C THR A 406 1.81 -7.48 1.02
N GLU A 407 1.11 -8.59 0.74
CA GLU A 407 1.05 -9.23 -0.58
C GLU A 407 0.49 -8.27 -1.64
N LEU A 408 -0.65 -7.62 -1.34
CA LEU A 408 -1.29 -6.67 -2.25
C LEU A 408 -0.41 -5.45 -2.58
N LEU A 409 0.53 -5.10 -1.70
CA LEU A 409 1.49 -4.01 -1.91
C LEU A 409 2.83 -4.48 -2.51
N GLY A 410 2.98 -5.77 -2.80
CA GLY A 410 4.23 -6.36 -3.30
C GLY A 410 4.74 -5.72 -4.58
N GLU A 411 3.91 -5.63 -5.63
CA GLU A 411 4.31 -5.02 -6.91
C GLU A 411 4.65 -3.53 -6.77
N PHE A 412 3.82 -2.78 -6.01
CA PHE A 412 4.04 -1.36 -5.75
C PHE A 412 5.36 -1.13 -4.99
N SER A 413 5.62 -1.93 -3.96
CA SER A 413 6.88 -1.88 -3.21
C SER A 413 8.11 -2.19 -4.07
N ARG A 414 8.03 -3.18 -4.96
CA ARG A 414 9.10 -3.51 -5.91
C ARG A 414 9.34 -2.39 -6.91
N TYR A 415 8.30 -1.66 -7.32
CA TYR A 415 8.44 -0.48 -8.17
C TYR A 415 9.22 0.62 -7.45
N LEU A 416 8.85 0.94 -6.21
CA LEU A 416 9.51 1.96 -5.39
C LEU A 416 10.94 1.62 -4.97
N ALA A 417 11.37 0.36 -5.11
CA ALA A 417 12.75 -0.04 -4.88
C ALA A 417 13.71 0.42 -5.99
N LYS A 418 13.18 0.82 -7.16
CA LYS A 418 14.00 1.21 -8.31
C LYS A 418 14.48 2.66 -8.17
N GLU A 419 15.68 2.92 -8.67
CA GLU A 419 16.21 4.29 -8.76
C GLU A 419 15.30 5.19 -9.60
N ASN A 420 15.18 6.46 -9.19
CA ASN A 420 14.35 7.48 -9.83
C ASN A 420 12.85 7.16 -9.95
N SER A 421 12.33 6.22 -9.14
CA SER A 421 10.90 5.98 -9.02
C SER A 421 10.23 6.91 -8.00
N SER A 422 8.97 7.24 -8.23
CA SER A 422 8.14 8.04 -7.34
C SER A 422 6.81 7.34 -7.03
N ARG A 423 6.26 7.63 -5.83
CA ARG A 423 4.93 7.17 -5.43
C ARG A 423 3.81 7.73 -6.30
N ASP A 424 4.05 8.92 -6.86
CA ASP A 424 3.09 9.65 -7.68
C ASP A 424 3.18 9.30 -9.18
N ASP A 425 4.13 8.43 -9.57
CA ASP A 425 4.27 7.99 -10.95
C ASP A 425 3.01 7.25 -11.41
N PHE A 426 2.55 7.52 -12.63
CA PHE A 426 1.35 6.88 -13.15
C PHE A 426 1.47 5.35 -13.12
N ALA A 427 2.65 4.81 -13.48
CA ALA A 427 2.92 3.39 -13.42
C ALA A 427 2.81 2.84 -11.98
N ALA A 428 3.31 3.57 -10.98
CA ALA A 428 3.18 3.21 -9.57
C ALA A 428 1.71 3.17 -9.14
N LEU A 429 0.92 4.20 -9.51
CA LEU A 429 -0.50 4.26 -9.22
C LEU A 429 -1.27 3.08 -9.83
N MET A 430 -0.88 2.61 -11.02
CA MET A 430 -1.49 1.42 -11.64
C MET A 430 -1.19 0.10 -10.91
N LEU A 431 -0.26 0.08 -9.96
CA LEU A 431 0.08 -1.07 -9.11
C LEU A 431 -0.68 -1.05 -7.77
N LEU A 432 -1.29 0.07 -7.40
CA LEU A 432 -2.02 0.17 -6.13
C LEU A 432 -3.35 -0.62 -6.15
N PRO A 433 -3.78 -1.16 -4.99
CA PRO A 433 -5.14 -1.67 -4.81
C PRO A 433 -6.20 -0.58 -5.05
N ASP A 434 -7.39 -0.99 -5.53
CA ASP A 434 -8.49 -0.06 -5.87
C ASP A 434 -8.97 0.74 -4.65
N GLU A 435 -8.91 0.16 -3.47
CA GLU A 435 -9.29 0.78 -2.20
C GLU A 435 -8.45 2.04 -1.91
N LEU A 436 -7.16 2.02 -2.25
CA LEU A 436 -6.24 3.12 -2.03
C LEU A 436 -6.33 4.20 -3.10
N LEU A 437 -6.55 3.80 -4.36
CA LEU A 437 -6.71 4.71 -5.49
C LEU A 437 -7.94 5.61 -5.34
N ASN A 438 -9.05 5.03 -4.88
CA ASN A 438 -10.30 5.76 -4.70
C ASN A 438 -10.24 6.75 -3.51
N ALA A 439 -9.42 6.46 -2.50
CA ALA A 439 -9.29 7.31 -1.32
C ALA A 439 -8.41 8.55 -1.54
N SER A 440 -7.45 8.49 -2.47
CA SER A 440 -6.29 9.38 -2.48
C SER A 440 -6.36 10.53 -3.49
N GLY A 441 -7.35 10.55 -4.40
CA GLY A 441 -7.66 11.74 -5.21
C GLY A 441 -6.49 12.28 -6.05
N PHE A 442 -5.81 11.43 -6.81
CA PHE A 442 -4.63 11.79 -7.60
C PHE A 442 -4.98 12.70 -8.80
N PRO A 443 -4.39 13.91 -8.92
CA PRO A 443 -4.65 14.83 -10.02
C PRO A 443 -4.36 14.24 -11.41
N VAL A 444 -3.28 13.47 -11.52
CA VAL A 444 -2.85 12.84 -12.78
C VAL A 444 -3.91 11.86 -13.31
N LEU A 445 -4.51 11.05 -12.43
CA LEU A 445 -5.58 10.14 -12.82
C LEU A 445 -6.84 10.88 -13.26
N ASN A 446 -7.15 12.03 -12.67
CA ASN A 446 -8.28 12.86 -13.08
C ASN A 446 -8.06 13.50 -14.45
N GLN A 447 -6.83 13.95 -14.76
CA GLN A 447 -6.46 14.45 -16.08
C GLN A 447 -6.60 13.35 -17.14
N PHE A 448 -6.12 12.14 -16.85
CA PHE A 448 -6.30 10.99 -17.74
C PHE A 448 -7.77 10.66 -17.98
N LYS A 449 -8.62 10.67 -16.94
CA LYS A 449 -10.08 10.46 -17.10
C LYS A 449 -10.72 11.50 -18.03
N GLN A 450 -10.37 12.78 -17.86
CA GLN A 450 -10.89 13.85 -18.72
C GLN A 450 -10.43 13.71 -20.18
N TRP A 451 -9.18 13.29 -20.39
CA TRP A 451 -8.67 12.99 -21.72
C TRP A 451 -9.42 11.81 -22.33
N VAL A 452 -9.61 10.70 -21.60
CA VAL A 452 -10.41 9.55 -22.04
C VAL A 452 -11.82 9.98 -22.43
N ASP A 453 -12.50 10.78 -21.61
CA ASP A 453 -13.84 11.28 -21.93
C ASP A 453 -13.86 12.13 -23.20
N THR A 454 -12.79 12.89 -23.45
CA THR A 454 -12.64 13.65 -24.70
C THR A 454 -12.46 12.72 -25.90
N VAL A 455 -11.62 11.70 -25.79
CA VAL A 455 -11.39 10.69 -26.84
C VAL A 455 -12.68 9.95 -27.17
N LEU A 456 -13.41 9.48 -26.15
CA LEU A 456 -14.66 8.75 -26.34
C LEU A 456 -15.76 9.61 -26.97
N ASN A 457 -15.94 10.85 -26.51
CA ASN A 457 -17.06 11.69 -26.94
C ASN A 457 -16.79 12.49 -28.23
N LYS A 458 -15.55 12.92 -28.48
CA LYS A 458 -15.21 13.78 -29.63
C LYS A 458 -14.55 13.04 -30.77
N HIS A 459 -13.86 11.94 -30.49
CA HIS A 459 -13.07 11.19 -31.46
C HIS A 459 -13.59 9.76 -31.66
N ASN A 460 -14.79 9.45 -31.15
CA ASN A 460 -15.40 8.11 -31.20
C ASN A 460 -14.49 7.01 -30.66
N GLY A 461 -13.60 7.32 -29.72
CA GLY A 461 -12.63 6.36 -29.17
C GLY A 461 -11.29 6.29 -29.89
N VAL A 462 -11.13 6.92 -31.05
CA VAL A 462 -9.86 6.88 -31.82
C VAL A 462 -8.82 7.82 -31.20
N THR A 463 -7.61 7.33 -30.96
CA THR A 463 -6.47 8.14 -30.53
C THR A 463 -5.14 7.54 -31.00
N SER A 464 -4.04 8.27 -30.88
CA SER A 464 -2.70 7.77 -31.20
C SER A 464 -2.06 7.08 -30.00
N VAL A 465 -1.13 6.15 -30.25
CA VAL A 465 -0.30 5.57 -29.19
C VAL A 465 0.52 6.67 -28.50
N GLN A 466 1.05 7.63 -29.27
CA GLN A 466 1.79 8.77 -28.70
C GLN A 466 0.95 9.58 -27.72
N ASP A 467 -0.31 9.88 -28.05
CA ASP A 467 -1.21 10.62 -27.17
C ASP A 467 -1.55 9.81 -25.92
N PHE A 468 -1.76 8.49 -26.04
CA PHE A 468 -1.99 7.63 -24.88
C PHE A 468 -0.81 7.68 -23.90
N TRP A 469 0.41 7.49 -24.41
CA TRP A 469 1.64 7.51 -23.59
C TRP A 469 1.92 8.88 -22.98
N LYS A 470 1.64 9.95 -23.73
CA LYS A 470 1.73 11.33 -23.24
C LYS A 470 0.78 11.60 -22.06
N ASN A 471 -0.46 11.08 -22.11
CA ASN A 471 -1.45 11.30 -21.06
C ASN A 471 -1.27 10.41 -19.82
N ILE A 472 -0.44 9.35 -19.90
CA ILE A 472 0.02 8.62 -18.71
C ILE A 472 1.37 9.12 -18.18
N HIS A 473 1.95 10.17 -18.79
CA HIS A 473 3.22 10.79 -18.40
C HIS A 473 4.42 9.84 -18.36
N ILE A 474 4.48 8.90 -19.32
CA ILE A 474 5.61 7.99 -19.47
C ILE A 474 6.17 8.14 -20.87
N ASP A 475 7.49 8.22 -20.97
CA ASP A 475 8.18 8.35 -22.25
C ASP A 475 7.95 7.10 -23.11
N LEU A 476 7.51 7.34 -24.34
CA LEU A 476 7.24 6.29 -25.30
C LEU A 476 8.57 5.75 -25.86
N ASN A 477 8.75 4.43 -25.72
CA ASN A 477 9.88 3.73 -26.31
C ASN A 477 9.81 3.68 -27.84
N LYS A 478 10.97 3.45 -28.48
CA LYS A 478 11.07 3.31 -29.96
C LYS A 478 10.25 2.15 -30.53
N ALA A 479 9.85 1.20 -29.69
CA ALA A 479 9.00 0.07 -30.04
C ALA A 479 8.07 -0.24 -28.85
N ILE A 480 6.90 -0.81 -29.14
CA ILE A 480 5.99 -1.37 -28.12
C ILE A 480 6.33 -2.85 -27.94
N ASN A 481 7.07 -3.17 -26.88
CA ASN A 481 7.38 -4.52 -26.44
C ASN A 481 6.28 -5.07 -25.51
N LYS A 482 6.51 -6.27 -24.97
CA LYS A 482 5.57 -6.95 -24.05
C LYS A 482 5.24 -6.11 -22.82
N LYS A 483 6.24 -5.48 -22.18
CA LYS A 483 6.08 -4.64 -20.98
C LYS A 483 5.23 -3.41 -21.26
N GLU A 484 5.47 -2.71 -22.38
CA GLU A 484 4.67 -1.55 -22.76
C GLU A 484 3.21 -1.93 -23.05
N ASN A 485 3.00 -3.06 -23.73
CA ASN A 485 1.65 -3.54 -24.02
C ASN A 485 0.90 -3.96 -22.74
N GLU A 486 1.56 -4.66 -21.83
CA GLU A 486 1.01 -5.00 -20.51
C GLU A 486 0.64 -3.76 -19.70
N LEU A 487 1.47 -2.70 -19.74
CA LEU A 487 1.15 -1.44 -19.08
C LEU A 487 -0.08 -0.76 -19.70
N MET A 488 -0.13 -0.67 -21.04
CA MET A 488 -1.29 -0.10 -21.74
C MET A 488 -2.58 -0.84 -21.39
N GLN A 489 -2.54 -2.16 -21.34
CA GLN A 489 -3.68 -3.00 -20.94
C GLN A 489 -4.05 -2.80 -19.47
N ARG A 490 -3.06 -2.75 -18.57
CA ARG A 490 -3.27 -2.50 -17.13
C ARG A 490 -3.96 -1.17 -16.91
N VAL A 491 -3.49 -0.11 -17.59
CA VAL A 491 -4.09 1.22 -17.58
C VAL A 491 -5.54 1.13 -18.09
N ALA A 492 -5.76 0.57 -19.29
CA ALA A 492 -7.09 0.47 -19.87
C ALA A 492 -8.07 -0.25 -18.92
N ASN A 493 -7.71 -1.43 -18.42
CA ASN A 493 -8.53 -2.22 -17.51
C ASN A 493 -8.86 -1.44 -16.22
N ARG A 494 -7.89 -0.72 -15.65
CA ARG A 494 -8.08 0.09 -14.43
C ARG A 494 -9.17 1.15 -14.61
N PHE A 495 -9.28 1.73 -15.81
CA PHE A 495 -10.31 2.71 -16.15
C PHE A 495 -11.56 2.10 -16.78
N LYS A 496 -11.72 0.76 -16.73
CA LYS A 496 -12.82 0.01 -17.35
C LYS A 496 -12.92 0.25 -18.86
N LEU A 497 -11.77 0.42 -19.50
CA LEU A 497 -11.61 0.60 -20.93
C LEU A 497 -11.05 -0.69 -21.53
N MET A 498 -11.42 -0.93 -22.78
CA MET A 498 -10.76 -1.88 -23.66
C MET A 498 -9.94 -1.12 -24.69
N LEU A 499 -8.82 -1.71 -25.09
CA LEU A 499 -7.90 -1.16 -26.07
C LEU A 499 -7.89 -2.05 -27.31
N VAL A 500 -8.00 -1.44 -28.50
CA VAL A 500 -7.98 -2.15 -29.78
C VAL A 500 -6.85 -1.57 -30.65
N PRO A 501 -5.91 -2.39 -31.14
CA PRO A 501 -5.87 -3.85 -31.05
C PRO A 501 -5.34 -4.35 -29.70
N ASP A 502 -5.97 -5.38 -29.12
CA ASP A 502 -5.48 -6.06 -27.94
C ASP A 502 -4.68 -7.31 -28.34
N SER A 503 -3.40 -7.40 -27.93
CA SER A 503 -2.55 -8.54 -28.30
C SER A 503 -2.98 -9.87 -27.69
N ARG A 504 -3.83 -9.85 -26.65
CA ARG A 504 -4.41 -11.05 -26.02
C ARG A 504 -5.57 -11.62 -26.84
N ILE A 505 -6.24 -10.78 -27.63
CA ILE A 505 -7.38 -11.15 -28.48
C ILE A 505 -6.90 -11.38 -29.92
N GLN A 506 -6.06 -10.48 -30.43
CA GLN A 506 -5.60 -10.46 -31.81
C GLN A 506 -4.08 -10.47 -31.88
N GLN A 507 -3.49 -11.24 -32.80
CA GLN A 507 -2.05 -11.26 -33.02
C GLN A 507 -1.56 -10.05 -33.84
N ILE A 508 -1.79 -8.84 -33.31
CA ILE A 508 -1.44 -7.56 -33.96
C ILE A 508 -0.46 -6.82 -33.07
N LYS A 509 0.68 -6.43 -33.64
CA LYS A 509 1.65 -5.58 -32.95
C LYS A 509 1.23 -4.12 -33.07
N ILE A 510 1.08 -3.45 -31.92
CA ILE A 510 0.86 -2.01 -31.83
C ILE A 510 2.17 -1.30 -32.25
N LYS A 511 2.07 -0.30 -33.12
CA LYS A 511 3.20 0.53 -33.52
C LYS A 511 3.22 1.84 -32.71
N PRO A 512 4.40 2.37 -32.33
CA PRO A 512 4.50 3.64 -31.61
C PRO A 512 3.87 4.85 -32.32
N ASP A 513 3.86 4.86 -33.65
CA ASP A 513 3.25 5.88 -34.50
C ASP A 513 1.83 5.52 -34.97
N GLY A 514 1.30 4.39 -34.48
CA GLY A 514 -0.01 3.87 -34.87
C GLY A 514 -1.17 4.50 -34.10
N LEU A 515 -2.38 4.23 -34.59
CA LEU A 515 -3.62 4.55 -33.88
C LEU A 515 -4.10 3.35 -33.05
N ILE A 516 -4.87 3.65 -32.02
CA ILE A 516 -5.60 2.71 -31.18
C ILE A 516 -7.04 3.19 -31.00
N VAL A 517 -7.94 2.28 -30.65
CA VAL A 517 -9.32 2.61 -30.28
C VAL A 517 -9.56 2.23 -28.83
N LEU A 518 -10.09 3.17 -28.06
CA LEU A 518 -10.53 2.99 -26.69
C LEU A 518 -12.06 2.94 -26.64
N TYR A 519 -12.63 2.02 -25.88
CA TYR A 519 -14.06 1.99 -25.61
C TYR A 519 -14.37 1.43 -24.22
N ARG A 520 -15.56 1.72 -23.70
CA ARG A 520 -16.03 1.17 -22.41
C ARG A 520 -16.71 -0.17 -22.62
N ALA A 521 -16.15 -1.23 -22.04
CA ALA A 521 -16.79 -2.55 -22.03
C ALA A 521 -17.78 -2.64 -20.86
N HIS A 522 -18.99 -3.16 -21.11
CA HIS A 522 -20.04 -3.27 -20.11
C HIS A 522 -19.66 -4.23 -18.96
N ASN A 523 -18.85 -5.25 -19.24
CA ASN A 523 -18.43 -6.27 -18.27
C ASN A 523 -16.94 -6.22 -17.90
N GLY A 524 -16.14 -5.33 -18.53
CA GLY A 524 -14.73 -5.10 -18.18
C GLY A 524 -13.78 -6.30 -18.36
N THR A 525 -14.20 -7.41 -18.95
CA THR A 525 -13.41 -8.63 -19.08
C THR A 525 -13.00 -8.91 -20.53
N CYS A 526 -11.78 -9.43 -20.69
CA CYS A 526 -11.33 -10.04 -21.95
C CYS A 526 -12.14 -11.32 -22.17
N PHE A 527 -12.74 -11.48 -23.35
CA PHE A 527 -13.41 -12.73 -23.75
C PHE A 527 -12.42 -13.66 -24.43
N GLN A 528 -12.76 -14.96 -24.47
CA GLN A 528 -12.05 -15.91 -25.31
C GLN A 528 -12.64 -15.85 -26.72
N PRO A 529 -11.86 -15.48 -27.76
CA PRO A 529 -12.39 -15.30 -29.11
C PRO A 529 -12.92 -16.61 -29.70
N SER A 530 -14.19 -16.64 -30.10
CA SER A 530 -14.77 -17.77 -30.81
C SER A 530 -14.18 -17.91 -32.22
N ASN A 531 -14.41 -19.07 -32.84
CA ASN A 531 -14.09 -19.28 -34.25
C ASN A 531 -14.84 -18.29 -35.15
N GLU A 532 -16.10 -18.00 -34.81
CA GLU A 532 -16.92 -17.05 -35.56
C GLU A 532 -16.38 -15.61 -35.46
N PHE A 533 -15.88 -15.21 -34.29
CA PHE A 533 -15.19 -13.94 -34.13
C PHE A 533 -13.96 -13.86 -35.04
N ARG A 534 -13.11 -14.90 -35.08
CA ARG A 534 -11.89 -14.91 -35.90
C ARG A 534 -12.21 -14.83 -37.40
N ASN A 535 -13.28 -15.49 -37.83
CA ASN A 535 -13.79 -15.44 -39.20
C ASN A 535 -14.28 -14.03 -39.54
N THR A 536 -15.12 -13.46 -38.68
CA THR A 536 -15.66 -12.11 -38.85
C THR A 536 -14.54 -11.07 -38.87
N GLU A 537 -13.54 -11.19 -38.00
CA GLU A 537 -12.34 -10.31 -37.97
C GLU A 537 -11.60 -10.30 -39.32
N LEU A 538 -11.38 -11.49 -39.90
CA LEU A 538 -10.70 -11.63 -41.19
C LEU A 538 -11.51 -10.97 -42.32
N LEU A 539 -12.83 -11.20 -42.33
CA LEU A 539 -13.73 -10.63 -43.32
C LEU A 539 -13.79 -9.10 -43.22
N LEU A 540 -13.86 -8.54 -42.01
CA LEU A 540 -13.81 -7.09 -41.80
C LEU A 540 -12.52 -6.49 -42.33
N ARG A 541 -11.37 -7.13 -42.12
CA ARG A 541 -10.08 -6.67 -42.66
C ARG A 541 -10.04 -6.65 -44.17
N LEU A 542 -10.55 -7.71 -44.81
CA LEU A 542 -10.65 -7.78 -46.27
C LEU A 542 -11.64 -6.75 -46.81
N GLY A 543 -12.77 -6.57 -46.13
CA GLY A 543 -13.80 -5.61 -46.47
C GLY A 543 -13.31 -4.16 -46.39
N VAL A 544 -12.61 -3.79 -45.32
CA VAL A 544 -11.99 -2.46 -45.19
C VAL A 544 -10.89 -2.25 -46.23
N LEU A 545 -10.12 -3.28 -46.58
CA LEU A 545 -9.12 -3.18 -47.65
C LEU A 545 -9.76 -2.85 -49.00
N VAL A 546 -10.97 -3.36 -49.27
CA VAL A 546 -11.75 -3.04 -50.48
C VAL A 546 -12.35 -1.65 -50.39
N ALA A 547 -13.00 -1.32 -49.28
CA ALA A 547 -13.66 -0.03 -49.08
C ALA A 547 -12.68 1.16 -49.08
N ASN A 548 -11.39 0.94 -48.79
CA ASN A 548 -10.38 2.00 -48.72
C ASN A 548 -9.50 2.07 -49.98
N ILE A 549 -9.95 1.51 -51.12
CA ILE A 549 -9.15 1.42 -52.36
C ILE A 549 -8.89 2.80 -52.98
N ASP A 550 -9.89 3.68 -52.97
CA ASP A 550 -9.83 5.03 -53.51
C ASP A 550 -9.27 6.06 -52.50
N GLY A 551 -9.02 5.61 -51.27
CA GLY A 551 -8.56 6.42 -50.14
C GLY A 551 -9.69 7.12 -49.37
N VAL A 552 -10.96 6.86 -49.70
CA VAL A 552 -12.14 7.43 -49.06
C VAL A 552 -13.18 6.33 -48.82
N VAL A 553 -13.30 5.88 -47.58
CA VAL A 553 -14.37 4.94 -47.23
C VAL A 553 -15.71 5.67 -47.18
N HIS A 554 -16.69 5.21 -47.96
CA HIS A 554 -18.03 5.79 -48.00
C HIS A 554 -18.89 5.36 -46.80
N VAL A 555 -19.91 6.17 -46.49
CA VAL A 555 -20.79 5.94 -45.33
C VAL A 555 -21.55 4.62 -45.47
N LYS A 556 -21.99 4.26 -46.68
CA LYS A 556 -22.76 3.02 -46.90
C LYS A 556 -21.91 1.77 -46.74
N GLU A 557 -20.65 1.79 -47.17
CA GLU A 557 -19.72 0.68 -46.96
C GLU A 557 -19.46 0.44 -45.47
N LYS A 558 -19.27 1.52 -44.71
CA LYS A 558 -19.12 1.46 -43.25
C LYS A 558 -20.38 0.89 -42.58
N GLU A 559 -21.57 1.32 -43.00
CA GLU A 559 -22.83 0.79 -42.48
C GLU A 559 -23.03 -0.69 -42.82
N LEU A 560 -22.62 -1.12 -44.02
CA LEU A 560 -22.72 -2.52 -44.45
C LEU A 560 -21.80 -3.41 -43.60
N LEU A 561 -20.55 -2.99 -43.37
CA LEU A 561 -19.62 -3.71 -42.50
C LEU A 561 -20.08 -3.74 -41.04
N ALA A 562 -20.69 -2.68 -40.54
CA ALA A 562 -21.26 -2.64 -39.20
C ALA A 562 -22.48 -3.59 -39.07
N ARG A 563 -23.41 -3.55 -40.04
CA ARG A 563 -24.57 -4.45 -40.06
C ARG A 563 -24.18 -5.92 -40.14
N PHE A 564 -23.11 -6.24 -40.85
CA PHE A 564 -22.57 -7.60 -40.93
C PHE A 564 -22.17 -8.16 -39.54
N ILE A 565 -21.66 -7.32 -38.65
CA ILE A 565 -21.37 -7.69 -37.27
C ILE A 565 -22.68 -7.89 -36.49
N ASP A 566 -23.62 -6.96 -36.62
CA ASP A 566 -24.86 -6.95 -35.84
C ASP A 566 -25.79 -8.11 -36.17
N SER A 567 -25.92 -8.45 -37.46
CA SER A 567 -26.78 -9.54 -37.95
C SER A 567 -26.26 -10.93 -37.64
N ASN A 568 -25.03 -11.06 -37.13
CA ASN A 568 -24.45 -12.36 -36.81
C ASN A 568 -24.92 -12.84 -35.43
N GLU A 569 -25.91 -13.75 -35.42
CA GLU A 569 -26.46 -14.31 -34.17
C GLU A 569 -25.50 -15.26 -33.43
N SER A 570 -24.44 -15.73 -34.10
CA SER A 570 -23.44 -16.64 -33.51
C SER A 570 -22.37 -15.91 -32.69
N LEU A 571 -22.29 -14.58 -32.79
CA LEU A 571 -21.38 -13.75 -32.00
C LEU A 571 -21.99 -13.34 -30.67
N GLN A 572 -21.20 -13.42 -29.61
CA GLN A 572 -21.57 -12.87 -28.31
C GLN A 572 -21.57 -11.33 -28.32
N ASP A 573 -22.34 -10.71 -27.42
CA ASP A 573 -22.40 -9.24 -27.33
C ASP A 573 -21.03 -8.58 -27.11
N ALA A 574 -20.18 -9.21 -26.29
CA ALA A 574 -18.81 -8.74 -26.05
C ALA A 574 -17.94 -8.81 -27.32
N GLU A 575 -18.12 -9.88 -28.13
CA GLU A 575 -17.44 -10.06 -29.41
C GLU A 575 -17.90 -9.02 -30.43
N LYS A 576 -19.22 -8.79 -30.54
CA LYS A 576 -19.78 -7.73 -31.40
C LYS A 576 -19.23 -6.35 -31.02
N GLN A 577 -19.24 -6.03 -29.72
CA GLN A 577 -18.73 -4.75 -29.24
C GLN A 577 -17.25 -4.56 -29.59
N TYR A 578 -16.42 -5.59 -29.41
CA TYR A 578 -15.01 -5.54 -29.79
C TYR A 578 -14.83 -5.42 -31.31
N LEU A 579 -15.58 -6.17 -32.12
CA LEU A 579 -15.50 -6.13 -33.58
C LEU A 579 -15.91 -4.76 -34.14
N HIS A 580 -16.87 -4.06 -33.53
CA HIS A 580 -17.19 -2.68 -33.89
C HIS A 580 -16.03 -1.72 -33.62
N ALA A 581 -15.40 -1.82 -32.45
CA ALA A 581 -14.21 -1.04 -32.13
C ALA A 581 -13.03 -1.40 -33.05
N PHE A 582 -12.92 -2.67 -33.43
CA PHE A 582 -11.92 -3.15 -34.38
C PHE A 582 -12.16 -2.68 -35.81
N LEU A 583 -13.40 -2.64 -36.27
CA LEU A 583 -13.79 -2.05 -37.55
C LEU A 583 -13.42 -0.56 -37.56
N LEU A 584 -13.73 0.18 -36.50
CA LEU A 584 -13.34 1.58 -36.36
C LEU A 584 -11.81 1.75 -36.40
N TRP A 585 -11.08 0.91 -35.68
CA TRP A 585 -9.61 0.89 -35.74
C TRP A 585 -9.14 0.62 -37.18
N CYS A 586 -9.79 -0.29 -37.88
CA CYS A 586 -9.44 -0.63 -39.24
C CYS A 586 -9.63 0.54 -40.21
N LEU A 587 -10.76 1.23 -40.14
CA LEU A 587 -11.07 2.35 -41.02
C LEU A 587 -10.07 3.52 -40.88
N ASN A 588 -9.42 3.64 -39.73
CA ASN A 588 -8.47 4.73 -39.44
C ASN A 588 -7.00 4.33 -39.64
N ASN A 589 -6.69 3.06 -39.95
CA ASN A 589 -5.32 2.59 -40.18
C ASN A 589 -5.17 2.08 -41.61
N THR A 590 -4.01 2.35 -42.22
CA THR A 590 -3.69 1.80 -43.55
C THR A 590 -3.21 0.35 -43.42
N PHE A 591 -3.92 -0.60 -44.02
CA PHE A 591 -3.50 -2.01 -44.07
C PHE A 591 -2.88 -2.38 -45.40
N GLY A 592 -1.81 -3.19 -45.32
CA GLY A 592 -1.38 -4.05 -46.41
C GLY A 592 -1.84 -5.49 -46.18
N MET A 593 -1.57 -6.38 -47.13
CA MET A 593 -1.87 -7.82 -47.04
C MET A 593 -0.98 -8.60 -46.03
N GLN A 594 -0.28 -7.93 -45.12
CA GLN A 594 0.62 -8.54 -44.15
C GLN A 594 -0.19 -9.39 -43.13
N GLY A 595 0.23 -10.64 -42.92
CA GLY A 595 -0.45 -11.59 -42.01
C GLY A 595 -1.74 -12.22 -42.55
N LEU A 596 -2.34 -11.68 -43.62
CA LEU A 596 -3.51 -12.29 -44.28
C LEU A 596 -3.12 -13.36 -45.29
N LYS A 597 -1.97 -13.24 -45.97
CA LYS A 597 -1.57 -14.18 -47.05
C LYS A 597 -1.52 -15.64 -46.60
N ASP A 598 -0.99 -15.91 -45.41
CA ASP A 598 -0.85 -17.28 -44.92
C ASP A 598 -2.20 -17.86 -44.46
N LYS A 599 -3.09 -17.01 -43.93
CA LYS A 599 -4.48 -17.39 -43.62
C LYS A 599 -5.29 -17.65 -44.89
N ILE A 600 -5.12 -16.82 -45.93
CA ILE A 600 -5.79 -16.96 -47.23
C ILE A 600 -5.37 -18.24 -47.96
N LYS A 601 -4.10 -18.66 -47.85
CA LYS A 601 -3.60 -19.91 -48.46
C LYS A 601 -4.29 -21.16 -47.92
N LYS A 602 -4.78 -21.14 -46.68
CA LYS A 602 -5.49 -22.26 -46.06
C LYS A 602 -6.95 -22.40 -46.51
N LEU A 603 -7.49 -21.44 -47.28
CA LEU A 603 -8.88 -21.44 -47.74
C LEU A 603 -9.07 -22.33 -48.97
N ASP A 604 -10.19 -23.04 -49.03
CA ASP A 604 -10.57 -23.86 -50.19
C ASP A 604 -11.21 -23.03 -51.33
N SER A 605 -11.53 -23.68 -52.46
CA SER A 605 -12.09 -23.02 -53.64
C SER A 605 -13.52 -22.49 -53.45
N ASN A 606 -14.32 -23.08 -52.57
CA ASN A 606 -15.69 -22.66 -52.29
C ASN A 606 -15.70 -21.44 -51.36
N GLN A 607 -14.85 -21.45 -50.33
CA GLN A 607 -14.64 -20.35 -49.40
C GLN A 607 -14.10 -19.10 -50.07
N LYS A 608 -13.15 -19.26 -51.00
CA LYS A 608 -12.63 -18.14 -51.79
C LYS A 608 -13.72 -17.48 -52.63
N LYS A 609 -14.63 -18.27 -53.20
CA LYS A 609 -15.77 -17.77 -54.00
C LYS A 609 -16.80 -17.02 -53.17
N ILE A 610 -16.98 -17.46 -51.93
CA ILE A 610 -17.85 -16.80 -50.97
C ILE A 610 -17.27 -15.46 -50.51
N ILE A 611 -15.98 -15.45 -50.15
CA ILE A 611 -15.27 -14.21 -49.79
C ILE A 611 -15.28 -13.24 -50.97
N SER A 612 -15.12 -13.72 -52.20
CA SER A 612 -15.14 -12.86 -53.37
C SER A 612 -16.51 -12.23 -53.61
N ASN A 613 -17.61 -12.96 -53.40
CA ASN A 613 -18.96 -12.39 -53.47
C ASN A 613 -19.19 -11.31 -52.40
N LEU A 614 -18.67 -11.51 -51.19
CA LEU A 614 -18.73 -10.50 -50.12
C LEU A 614 -17.89 -9.27 -50.44
N LEU A 615 -16.70 -9.42 -51.03
CA LEU A 615 -15.87 -8.29 -51.44
C LEU A 615 -16.53 -7.48 -52.56
N ILE A 616 -17.21 -8.16 -53.49
CA ILE A 616 -17.99 -7.49 -54.54
C ILE A 616 -19.20 -6.77 -53.95
N SER A 617 -19.92 -7.37 -52.99
CA SER A 617 -21.07 -6.70 -52.38
C SER A 617 -20.70 -5.43 -51.62
N ILE A 618 -19.53 -5.41 -50.99
CA ILE A 618 -18.97 -4.20 -50.36
C ILE A 618 -18.67 -3.14 -51.43
N ALA A 619 -17.99 -3.52 -52.52
CA ALA A 619 -17.67 -2.58 -53.61
C ALA A 619 -18.91 -2.05 -54.37
N ILE A 620 -20.02 -2.79 -54.38
CA ILE A 620 -21.29 -2.35 -55.01
C ILE A 620 -22.13 -1.46 -54.07
N ALA A 621 -21.80 -1.36 -52.77
CA ALA A 621 -22.65 -0.74 -51.76
C ALA A 621 -23.06 0.72 -52.07
N ASP A 622 -22.20 1.49 -52.74
CA ASP A 622 -22.49 2.86 -53.17
C ASP A 622 -23.15 2.99 -54.54
N GLY A 623 -23.27 1.88 -55.28
CA GLY A 623 -23.97 1.80 -56.57
C GLY A 623 -23.16 2.26 -57.79
N VAL A 624 -21.91 2.68 -57.61
CA VAL A 624 -20.99 3.07 -58.70
C VAL A 624 -19.63 2.43 -58.43
N ILE A 625 -19.23 1.46 -59.26
CA ILE A 625 -17.88 0.88 -59.20
C ILE A 625 -16.96 1.63 -60.16
N GLU A 626 -15.87 2.19 -59.65
CA GLU A 626 -14.86 2.86 -60.46
C GLU A 626 -13.85 1.86 -61.09
N ASN A 627 -13.28 2.25 -62.24
CA ASN A 627 -12.23 1.44 -62.91
C ASN A 627 -10.99 1.17 -62.04
N LYS A 628 -10.72 2.03 -61.03
CA LYS A 628 -9.62 1.83 -60.08
C LYS A 628 -9.93 0.70 -59.09
N GLU A 629 -11.17 0.58 -58.66
CA GLU A 629 -11.66 -0.47 -57.76
C GLU A 629 -11.65 -1.83 -58.44
N ILE A 630 -12.10 -1.91 -59.70
CA ILE A 630 -12.05 -3.14 -60.49
C ILE A 630 -10.60 -3.66 -60.58
N ARG A 631 -9.62 -2.79 -60.83
CA ARG A 631 -8.20 -3.17 -60.90
C ARG A 631 -7.61 -3.67 -59.58
N GLN A 632 -8.15 -3.24 -58.45
CA GLN A 632 -7.71 -3.68 -57.13
C GLN A 632 -8.46 -4.94 -56.67
N LEU A 633 -9.75 -5.08 -56.97
CA LEU A 633 -10.50 -6.34 -56.88
C LEU A 633 -9.80 -7.44 -57.68
N GLU A 634 -9.34 -7.13 -58.90
CA GLU A 634 -8.51 -8.02 -59.71
C GLU A 634 -7.20 -8.46 -59.01
N LYS A 635 -6.53 -7.53 -58.31
CA LYS A 635 -5.32 -7.84 -57.52
C LYS A 635 -5.64 -8.69 -56.29
N LEU A 636 -6.75 -8.41 -55.62
CA LEU A 636 -7.25 -9.17 -54.48
C LEU A 636 -7.68 -10.57 -54.90
N TYR A 637 -8.38 -10.74 -56.03
CA TYR A 637 -8.69 -12.03 -56.63
C TYR A 637 -7.42 -12.84 -56.89
N THR A 638 -6.41 -12.21 -57.51
CA THR A 638 -5.11 -12.84 -57.74
C THR A 638 -4.44 -13.24 -56.42
N ALA A 639 -4.53 -12.40 -55.38
CA ALA A 639 -3.97 -12.69 -54.05
C ALA A 639 -4.75 -13.79 -53.29
N LEU A 640 -6.06 -13.93 -53.55
CA LEU A 640 -6.93 -15.01 -53.06
C LEU A 640 -6.73 -16.31 -53.85
N GLY A 641 -6.03 -16.28 -54.98
CA GLY A 641 -5.85 -17.42 -55.89
C GLY A 641 -7.07 -17.70 -56.77
N LEU A 642 -7.85 -16.67 -57.07
CA LEU A 642 -8.99 -16.66 -57.99
C LEU A 642 -8.57 -16.08 -59.34
N ASP A 643 -9.28 -16.45 -60.41
CA ASP A 643 -9.01 -15.91 -61.74
C ASP A 643 -9.46 -14.45 -61.84
N LYS A 644 -8.50 -13.58 -62.16
CA LYS A 644 -8.69 -12.16 -62.44
C LYS A 644 -9.82 -11.91 -63.45
N SER A 645 -10.00 -12.80 -64.43
CA SER A 645 -10.96 -12.60 -65.52
C SER A 645 -12.43 -12.70 -65.08
N THR A 646 -12.72 -13.30 -63.91
CA THR A 646 -14.11 -13.52 -63.46
C THR A 646 -14.70 -12.31 -62.74
N VAL A 647 -13.89 -11.33 -62.32
CA VAL A 647 -14.32 -10.13 -61.58
C VAL A 647 -15.47 -9.40 -62.28
N ALA A 648 -15.34 -9.14 -63.58
CA ALA A 648 -16.38 -8.45 -64.35
C ALA A 648 -17.69 -9.27 -64.46
N SER A 649 -17.56 -10.61 -64.55
CA SER A 649 -18.73 -11.50 -64.61
C SER A 649 -19.43 -11.63 -63.26
N ASP A 650 -18.68 -11.60 -62.17
CA ASP A 650 -19.21 -11.72 -60.81
C ASP A 650 -19.89 -10.40 -60.37
N ILE A 651 -19.32 -9.24 -60.74
CA ILE A 651 -19.97 -7.92 -60.58
C ILE A 651 -21.31 -7.88 -61.32
N HIS A 652 -21.36 -8.35 -62.57
CA HIS A 652 -22.58 -8.34 -63.37
C HIS A 652 -23.65 -9.30 -62.81
N LYS A 653 -23.27 -10.48 -62.31
CA LYS A 653 -24.22 -11.41 -61.68
C LYS A 653 -24.88 -10.80 -60.43
N LEU A 654 -24.10 -10.16 -59.58
CA LEU A 654 -24.60 -9.52 -58.35
C LEU A 654 -25.36 -8.21 -58.63
N SER A 655 -24.97 -7.43 -59.64
CA SER A 655 -25.73 -6.24 -60.07
C SER A 655 -27.07 -6.57 -60.73
N VAL A 656 -27.19 -7.72 -61.41
CA VAL A 656 -28.44 -8.16 -62.05
C VAL A 656 -29.39 -8.82 -61.04
N SER A 657 -28.86 -9.53 -60.03
CA SER A 657 -29.67 -10.07 -58.93
C SER A 657 -30.25 -9.00 -57.99
N THR A 658 -29.78 -7.75 -58.10
CA THR A 658 -30.23 -6.60 -57.28
C THR A 658 -31.16 -5.64 -58.01
N ALA A 659 -31.49 -5.87 -59.29
CA ALA A 659 -32.45 -5.06 -60.04
C ALA A 659 -33.86 -5.69 -60.06
N PRO A 660 -34.95 -4.92 -59.89
CA PRO A 660 -36.31 -5.47 -59.89
C PRO A 660 -36.70 -5.98 -61.29
N PRO A 661 -37.49 -7.06 -61.39
CA PRO A 661 -37.88 -7.61 -62.68
C PRO A 661 -38.89 -6.69 -63.36
N VAL A 662 -38.48 -6.03 -64.44
CA VAL A 662 -39.40 -5.35 -65.36
C VAL A 662 -40.08 -6.40 -66.21
N ALA A 663 -41.34 -6.71 -65.90
CA ALA A 663 -42.20 -7.53 -66.74
C ALA A 663 -42.64 -6.76 -67.99
N THR A 664 -42.20 -7.23 -69.14
CA THR A 664 -42.62 -6.82 -70.48
C THR A 664 -44.05 -7.30 -70.75
N GLN A 665 -45.00 -6.38 -70.96
CA GLN A 665 -46.17 -6.63 -71.81
C GLN A 665 -46.44 -5.43 -72.72
N ALA A 666 -46.60 -5.76 -74.00
CA ALA A 666 -46.83 -4.84 -75.10
C ALA A 666 -48.31 -4.48 -75.27
N THR A 667 -48.57 -3.25 -75.75
CA THR A 667 -49.73 -2.76 -76.54
C THR A 667 -51.12 -2.80 -75.84
N THR A 668 -51.98 -1.76 -75.77
CA THR A 668 -52.18 -0.54 -76.58
C THR A 668 -53.25 0.38 -75.91
N ILE A 669 -53.21 1.69 -76.23
CA ILE A 669 -54.28 2.74 -76.19
C ILE A 669 -54.41 3.66 -74.94
N SER A 670 -53.75 4.84 -75.05
CA SER A 670 -54.25 6.24 -74.95
C SER A 670 -55.23 6.69 -73.84
N LYS A 671 -54.76 7.54 -72.91
CA LYS A 671 -55.04 9.01 -72.83
C LYS A 671 -54.57 9.62 -71.48
N GLN A 672 -53.82 10.73 -71.57
CA GLN A 672 -53.82 11.99 -70.75
C GLN A 672 -54.14 11.87 -69.24
N THR A 673 -53.41 12.42 -68.25
CA THR A 673 -52.75 13.73 -68.10
C THR A 673 -51.98 13.74 -66.75
N LYS A 674 -50.81 14.40 -66.66
CA LYS A 674 -50.13 14.82 -65.40
C LYS A 674 -50.73 16.17 -64.91
N PRO A 675 -50.56 16.66 -63.64
CA PRO A 675 -49.29 16.61 -62.86
C PRO A 675 -49.35 16.44 -61.31
N ALA A 676 -48.15 16.13 -60.75
CA ALA A 676 -47.48 16.45 -59.45
C ALA A 676 -48.30 16.61 -58.14
N VAL A 677 -47.90 16.13 -56.95
CA VAL A 677 -46.65 16.42 -56.16
C VAL A 677 -46.44 15.29 -55.11
N GLU A 678 -45.34 14.53 -55.20
CA GLU A 678 -44.18 14.37 -54.27
C GLU A 678 -44.46 14.01 -52.80
N SER A 679 -44.22 12.73 -52.50
CA SER A 679 -43.77 12.23 -51.19
C SER A 679 -42.59 11.29 -51.44
N GLU A 680 -41.37 11.76 -51.16
CA GLU A 680 -40.15 10.95 -51.18
C GLU A 680 -40.17 9.97 -50.01
N ASN A 681 -40.74 8.79 -50.22
CA ASN A 681 -40.44 7.60 -49.44
C ASN A 681 -39.42 6.77 -50.23
N THR A 682 -38.17 6.83 -49.80
CA THR A 682 -37.11 5.92 -50.21
C THR A 682 -37.46 4.50 -49.76
N ILE A 683 -38.02 3.72 -50.69
CA ILE A 683 -38.28 2.29 -50.52
C ILE A 683 -36.91 1.58 -50.59
N LEU A 684 -36.39 1.22 -49.42
CA LEU A 684 -35.18 0.43 -49.25
C LEU A 684 -35.44 -1.02 -49.70
N ASP A 685 -34.61 -1.55 -50.58
CA ASP A 685 -34.85 -2.80 -51.29
C ASP A 685 -34.60 -4.05 -50.41
N THR A 686 -35.64 -4.46 -49.70
CA THR A 686 -35.67 -5.64 -48.80
C THR A 686 -35.33 -6.98 -49.47
N ALA A 687 -35.32 -7.06 -50.80
CA ALA A 687 -34.97 -8.28 -51.55
C ALA A 687 -33.46 -8.48 -51.69
N VAL A 688 -32.69 -7.39 -51.83
CA VAL A 688 -31.21 -7.41 -51.83
C VAL A 688 -30.69 -7.89 -50.48
N LEU A 689 -31.34 -7.48 -49.39
CA LEU A 689 -30.95 -7.82 -48.02
C LEU A 689 -31.16 -9.30 -47.69
N ARG A 690 -32.27 -9.92 -48.13
CA ARG A 690 -32.53 -11.36 -47.89
C ARG A 690 -31.59 -12.28 -48.66
N LEU A 691 -31.13 -11.87 -49.84
CA LEU A 691 -30.15 -12.62 -50.63
C LEU A 691 -28.77 -12.58 -49.96
N HIS A 692 -28.42 -11.47 -49.33
CA HIS A 692 -27.16 -11.33 -48.58
C HIS A 692 -27.23 -12.08 -47.24
N GLU A 693 -28.35 -12.08 -46.53
CA GLU A 693 -28.54 -12.87 -45.29
C GLU A 693 -28.41 -14.39 -45.54
N SER A 694 -29.03 -14.92 -46.60
CA SER A 694 -28.94 -16.36 -46.90
C SER A 694 -27.54 -16.78 -47.33
N GLN A 695 -26.85 -15.93 -48.11
CA GLN A 695 -25.47 -16.20 -48.53
C GLN A 695 -24.50 -16.11 -47.35
N THR A 696 -24.74 -15.21 -46.39
CA THR A 696 -23.93 -15.04 -45.17
C THR A 696 -24.01 -16.25 -44.25
N SER A 697 -25.19 -16.86 -44.09
CA SER A 697 -25.40 -18.08 -43.30
C SER A 697 -24.61 -19.29 -43.84
N ASP A 698 -24.50 -19.43 -45.16
CA ASP A 698 -23.74 -20.51 -45.80
C ASP A 698 -22.22 -20.30 -45.66
N VAL A 699 -21.75 -19.05 -45.61
CA VAL A 699 -20.35 -18.69 -45.30
C VAL A 699 -19.98 -19.09 -43.88
N GLN A 700 -20.87 -18.80 -42.93
CA GLN A 700 -20.67 -19.03 -41.50
C GLN A 700 -20.57 -20.53 -41.18
N SER A 701 -21.46 -21.34 -41.75
CA SER A 701 -21.44 -22.81 -41.62
C SER A 701 -20.15 -23.43 -42.20
N LEU A 702 -19.67 -22.91 -43.33
CA LEU A 702 -18.48 -23.44 -44.02
C LEU A 702 -17.15 -22.93 -43.44
N LEU A 703 -17.09 -21.73 -42.88
CA LEU A 703 -15.89 -21.26 -42.17
C LEU A 703 -15.79 -21.91 -40.78
N GLY A 704 -16.92 -22.18 -40.11
CA GLY A 704 -16.98 -22.90 -38.84
C GLY A 704 -16.38 -24.31 -38.92
N SER A 705 -16.58 -25.03 -40.02
CA SER A 705 -16.03 -26.38 -40.21
C SER A 705 -14.52 -26.41 -40.52
N ILE A 706 -13.95 -25.32 -41.04
CA ILE A 706 -12.53 -25.25 -41.45
C ILE A 706 -11.59 -24.79 -40.32
N PHE A 707 -12.12 -24.06 -39.33
CA PHE A 707 -11.33 -23.60 -38.18
C PHE A 707 -11.65 -24.35 -36.87
N SER A 708 -12.60 -25.29 -36.87
CA SER A 708 -12.86 -26.18 -35.73
C SER A 708 -11.98 -27.43 -35.72
N SER A 709 -11.18 -27.66 -36.77
CA SER A 709 -10.28 -28.81 -36.91
C SER A 709 -8.83 -28.57 -36.46
N ASP A 710 -8.53 -27.39 -35.90
CA ASP A 710 -7.22 -27.09 -35.28
C ASP A 710 -7.26 -27.18 -33.74
N ASN A 711 -8.25 -27.89 -33.17
CA ASN A 711 -8.13 -28.45 -31.82
C ASN A 711 -7.54 -29.86 -31.94
N GLU A 712 -6.30 -29.97 -32.42
CA GLU A 712 -5.47 -31.03 -31.92
C GLU A 712 -5.12 -30.63 -30.49
N ASP A 713 -5.58 -31.44 -29.54
CA ASP A 713 -4.96 -31.50 -28.23
C ASP A 713 -3.45 -31.66 -28.47
N ASP A 714 -2.69 -30.58 -28.28
CA ASP A 714 -1.28 -30.69 -27.94
C ASP A 714 -1.24 -31.32 -26.54
N GLU A 715 -1.40 -32.64 -26.46
CA GLU A 715 -0.67 -33.40 -25.46
C GLU A 715 0.79 -32.98 -25.58
N PRO A 716 1.46 -32.54 -24.49
CA PRO A 716 2.85 -32.11 -24.58
C PRO A 716 3.71 -33.29 -25.04
N GLN A 717 4.13 -33.28 -26.31
CA GLN A 717 5.24 -34.10 -26.76
C GLN A 717 6.49 -33.65 -25.97
N PRO A 718 7.22 -34.58 -25.33
CA PRO A 718 8.41 -34.23 -24.57
C PRO A 718 9.48 -33.67 -25.53
N PRO A 719 10.12 -32.55 -25.20
CA PRO A 719 11.17 -31.99 -26.04
C PRO A 719 12.37 -32.95 -26.14
N PRO A 720 13.15 -32.88 -27.23
CA PRO A 720 14.34 -33.71 -27.41
C PRO A 720 15.31 -33.52 -26.24
N PRO A 721 16.08 -34.55 -25.85
CA PRO A 721 16.94 -34.48 -24.67
C PRO A 721 18.04 -33.45 -24.89
N MET A 722 17.84 -32.28 -24.30
CA MET A 722 18.91 -31.34 -24.01
C MET A 722 19.76 -31.93 -22.87
N PRO A 723 21.08 -31.67 -22.84
CA PRO A 723 21.96 -32.24 -21.81
C PRO A 723 21.44 -31.89 -20.42
N GLN A 724 21.09 -32.93 -19.64
CA GLN A 724 20.34 -32.87 -18.37
C GLN A 724 21.09 -32.23 -17.18
N ASN A 725 22.12 -31.40 -17.40
CA ASN A 725 22.93 -30.84 -16.32
C ASN A 725 22.86 -29.30 -16.19
N GLN A 726 21.87 -28.63 -16.78
CA GLN A 726 21.78 -27.16 -16.70
C GLN A 726 20.98 -26.59 -15.53
N HIS A 727 20.33 -27.41 -14.69
CA HIS A 727 19.51 -26.93 -13.58
C HIS A 727 20.06 -27.26 -12.18
N MET A 728 21.32 -27.67 -12.07
CA MET A 728 21.98 -27.86 -10.78
C MET A 728 23.24 -27.00 -10.73
N LEU A 729 23.49 -26.38 -9.58
CA LEU A 729 24.79 -25.79 -9.28
C LEU A 729 25.86 -26.85 -9.55
N ASP A 730 26.96 -26.45 -10.17
CA ASP A 730 28.10 -27.35 -10.30
C ASP A 730 28.62 -27.74 -8.91
N ASN A 731 29.50 -28.75 -8.88
CA ASN A 731 29.97 -29.32 -7.63
C ASN A 731 30.67 -28.28 -6.72
N ALA A 732 31.37 -27.29 -7.29
CA ALA A 732 32.05 -26.27 -6.52
C ALA A 732 31.05 -25.26 -5.92
N HIS A 733 30.07 -24.80 -6.71
CA HIS A 733 29.05 -23.86 -6.24
C HIS A 733 28.04 -24.52 -5.29
N GLN A 734 27.75 -25.81 -5.44
CA GLN A 734 26.92 -26.57 -4.49
C GLN A 734 27.62 -26.70 -3.13
N GLN A 735 28.92 -27.00 -3.12
CA GLN A 735 29.70 -27.03 -1.87
C GLN A 735 29.79 -25.66 -1.21
N LEU A 736 29.90 -24.59 -2.00
CA LEU A 736 29.87 -23.22 -1.48
C LEU A 736 28.51 -22.91 -0.87
N PHE A 737 27.41 -23.24 -1.57
CA PHE A 737 26.05 -23.10 -1.07
C PHE A 737 25.84 -23.84 0.26
N ASP A 738 26.21 -25.12 0.34
CA ASP A 738 26.04 -25.94 1.56
C ASP A 738 26.83 -25.38 2.76
N LYS A 739 27.98 -24.74 2.51
CA LYS A 739 28.73 -24.02 3.57
C LYS A 739 28.06 -22.71 3.96
N LEU A 740 27.59 -21.92 2.98
CA LEU A 740 26.99 -20.61 3.22
C LEU A 740 25.72 -20.69 4.06
N ILE A 741 24.86 -21.69 3.84
CA ILE A 741 23.60 -21.87 4.57
C ILE A 741 23.77 -22.31 6.05
N THR A 742 25.01 -22.38 6.56
CA THR A 742 25.27 -22.68 7.97
C THR A 742 25.15 -21.46 8.87
N GLN A 743 25.26 -20.24 8.30
CA GLN A 743 25.19 -18.97 9.01
C GLN A 743 24.55 -17.89 8.13
N GLU A 744 23.76 -17.01 8.73
CA GLU A 744 23.03 -15.92 8.03
C GLU A 744 23.94 -14.78 7.55
N HIS A 745 25.12 -14.67 8.13
CA HIS A 745 26.05 -13.58 7.87
C HIS A 745 27.49 -14.09 7.81
N TRP A 746 28.22 -13.62 6.79
CA TRP A 746 29.63 -13.92 6.56
C TRP A 746 30.39 -12.62 6.32
N SER A 747 31.54 -12.44 6.97
CA SER A 747 32.40 -11.31 6.61
C SER A 747 32.98 -11.50 5.21
N ARG A 748 33.22 -10.41 4.47
CA ARG A 748 33.75 -10.51 3.10
C ARG A 748 35.09 -11.27 3.02
N ASN A 749 35.94 -11.13 4.04
CA ASN A 749 37.22 -11.86 4.10
C ASN A 749 37.04 -13.37 4.30
N GLU A 750 36.06 -13.79 5.11
CA GLU A 750 35.73 -15.20 5.31
C GLU A 750 35.13 -15.80 4.03
N TYR A 751 34.22 -15.07 3.37
CA TYR A 751 33.64 -15.48 2.09
C TYR A 751 34.69 -15.66 0.99
N ILE A 752 35.62 -14.70 0.84
CA ILE A 752 36.74 -14.81 -0.10
C ILE A 752 37.61 -16.03 0.24
N GLY A 753 37.82 -16.32 1.52
CA GLY A 753 38.50 -17.51 1.98
C GLY A 753 37.82 -18.81 1.50
N LEU A 754 36.50 -18.88 1.65
CA LEU A 754 35.68 -20.02 1.18
C LEU A 754 35.72 -20.19 -0.34
N CYS A 755 35.63 -19.09 -1.10
CA CYS A 755 35.70 -19.13 -2.55
C CYS A 755 37.08 -19.60 -3.03
N LYS A 756 38.15 -19.16 -2.36
CA LYS A 756 39.53 -19.56 -2.68
C LYS A 756 39.80 -21.04 -2.40
N GLU A 757 39.17 -21.63 -1.38
CA GLU A 757 39.24 -23.07 -1.12
C GLU A 757 38.63 -23.91 -2.24
N LEU A 758 37.66 -23.34 -2.98
CA LEU A 758 36.88 -24.00 -4.02
C LEU A 758 37.29 -23.56 -5.45
N ASP A 759 38.35 -22.76 -5.58
CA ASP A 759 38.84 -22.17 -6.84
C ASP A 759 37.79 -21.35 -7.61
N LEU A 760 36.93 -20.67 -6.86
CA LEU A 760 35.86 -19.80 -7.38
C LEU A 760 36.23 -18.33 -7.27
N LEU A 761 35.81 -17.54 -8.26
CA LEU A 761 35.87 -16.08 -8.19
C LEU A 761 34.73 -15.58 -7.30
N PRO A 762 34.98 -14.78 -6.25
CA PRO A 762 33.96 -14.39 -5.27
C PRO A 762 32.69 -13.80 -5.91
N ASP A 763 32.83 -12.75 -6.71
CA ASP A 763 31.67 -12.05 -7.28
C ASP A 763 30.92 -12.95 -8.30
N GLY A 764 31.67 -13.74 -9.09
CA GLY A 764 31.07 -14.70 -10.04
C GLY A 764 30.35 -15.88 -9.38
N ALA A 765 30.76 -16.26 -8.16
CA ALA A 765 30.09 -17.29 -7.38
C ALA A 765 28.77 -16.80 -6.78
N ILE A 766 28.71 -15.52 -6.38
CA ILE A 766 27.46 -14.87 -5.96
C ILE A 766 26.47 -14.83 -7.11
N GLU A 767 26.90 -14.33 -8.29
CA GLU A 767 26.06 -14.28 -9.50
C GLU A 767 25.52 -15.66 -9.86
N THR A 768 26.38 -16.68 -9.90
CA THR A 768 25.98 -18.05 -10.27
C THR A 768 24.98 -18.66 -9.29
N ILE A 769 25.15 -18.45 -7.98
CA ILE A 769 24.22 -18.97 -6.96
C ILE A 769 22.90 -18.18 -6.97
N ASN A 770 22.95 -16.87 -7.16
CA ASN A 770 21.76 -16.04 -7.23
C ASN A 770 20.95 -16.30 -8.51
N ASP A 771 21.60 -16.48 -9.66
CA ASP A 771 20.92 -16.84 -10.91
C ASP A 771 20.21 -18.19 -10.77
N TRP A 772 20.87 -19.17 -10.14
CA TRP A 772 20.25 -20.46 -9.82
C TRP A 772 19.06 -20.34 -8.86
N ALA A 773 19.14 -19.47 -7.84
CA ALA A 773 18.03 -19.19 -6.93
C ALA A 773 16.86 -18.49 -7.65
N TYR A 774 17.17 -17.51 -8.52
CA TYR A 774 16.19 -16.80 -9.33
C TYR A 774 15.42 -17.72 -10.27
N GLU A 775 16.06 -18.72 -10.87
CA GLU A 775 15.39 -19.69 -11.74
C GLU A 775 14.39 -20.59 -10.99
N ARG A 776 14.53 -20.74 -9.66
CA ARG A 776 13.72 -21.67 -8.86
C ARG A 776 12.66 -21.00 -7.99
N VAL A 777 13.01 -19.88 -7.37
CA VAL A 777 12.16 -19.18 -6.38
C VAL A 777 12.01 -17.69 -6.71
N GLU A 778 12.43 -17.26 -7.91
CA GLU A 778 12.32 -15.88 -8.42
C GLU A 778 12.92 -14.80 -7.50
N ALA A 779 13.90 -15.16 -6.68
CA ALA A 779 14.58 -14.28 -5.73
C ALA A 779 16.08 -14.65 -5.57
N PRO A 780 16.95 -13.67 -5.23
CA PRO A 780 18.36 -13.94 -4.94
C PRO A 780 18.50 -14.56 -3.55
N LEU A 781 19.41 -15.51 -3.41
CA LEU A 781 19.73 -16.14 -2.13
C LEU A 781 20.73 -15.32 -1.30
N ILE A 782 21.69 -14.73 -1.98
CA ILE A 782 22.85 -14.05 -1.39
C ILE A 782 22.67 -12.55 -1.61
N GLY A 783 22.54 -11.80 -0.53
CA GLY A 783 22.63 -10.33 -0.52
C GLY A 783 24.07 -9.89 -0.39
N GLU A 784 24.49 -8.94 -1.23
CA GLU A 784 25.83 -8.34 -1.20
C GLU A 784 25.73 -6.84 -0.94
N ASP A 785 26.24 -6.43 0.23
CA ASP A 785 26.54 -5.02 0.56
C ASP A 785 28.06 -4.94 0.86
N ASP A 786 28.46 -4.55 2.08
CA ASP A 786 29.87 -4.61 2.54
C ASP A 786 30.30 -6.03 2.97
N ASP A 787 29.34 -6.83 3.45
CA ASP A 787 29.47 -8.23 3.87
C ASP A 787 28.44 -9.12 3.14
N ILE A 788 28.54 -10.44 3.29
CA ILE A 788 27.72 -11.42 2.57
C ILE A 788 26.59 -11.91 3.49
N TYR A 789 25.34 -11.76 3.04
CA TYR A 789 24.14 -12.19 3.78
C TYR A 789 23.41 -13.30 3.03
N ILE A 790 22.96 -14.31 3.77
CA ILE A 790 22.21 -15.45 3.21
C ILE A 790 20.75 -15.34 3.64
N ASP A 791 19.84 -15.27 2.68
CA ASP A 791 18.41 -15.25 2.95
C ASP A 791 17.90 -16.67 3.25
N PHE A 792 17.69 -16.98 4.53
CA PHE A 792 17.22 -18.29 4.97
C PHE A 792 15.76 -18.60 4.58
N GLU A 793 14.94 -17.59 4.24
CA GLU A 793 13.61 -17.84 3.68
C GLU A 793 13.74 -18.44 2.27
N ILE A 794 14.66 -17.92 1.46
CA ILE A 794 15.00 -18.46 0.14
C ILE A 794 15.66 -19.84 0.26
N VAL A 795 16.51 -20.07 1.27
CA VAL A 795 17.06 -21.41 1.57
C VAL A 795 15.93 -22.41 1.83
N ALA A 796 14.94 -22.04 2.65
CA ALA A 796 13.82 -22.92 3.00
C ALA A 796 12.96 -23.25 1.76
N GLU A 797 12.66 -22.26 0.92
CA GLU A 797 11.92 -22.46 -0.34
C GLU A 797 12.71 -23.30 -1.37
N LEU A 798 14.04 -23.18 -1.41
CA LEU A 798 14.91 -23.98 -2.28
C LEU A 798 15.07 -25.43 -1.81
N GLN A 799 14.93 -25.70 -0.50
CA GLN A 799 15.00 -27.04 0.09
C GLN A 799 13.66 -27.79 0.08
N GLY A 800 12.54 -27.07 -0.13
CA GLY A 800 11.19 -27.63 -0.30
C GLY A 800 10.35 -27.61 0.96
#